data_AF-A0A6C0KN29-F1
#
_entry.id   AF-A0A6C0KN29-F1
#
_cell.length_a   1.000
_cell.length_b   1.000
_cell.length_c   1.000
_cell.angle_alpha   90.00
_cell.angle_beta   90.00
_cell.angle_gamma   90.00
#
_symmetry.space_group_name_H-M   'P 1'
#
loop_
_entity.id
_entity.type
_entity.pdbx_description
1 polymer ?
#
loop_
_entity_poly.entity_id
_entity_poly.type
_entity_poly.pdbx_seq_one_letter_code
_entity_poly.pdbx_strand_id
1 'polypeptide(L)'
;MSLFPIFKVNLLTNMNVTEKIHVFYGFNEDIQDPNSIFLKDPENKLFKDVFNREELDYIKNNKINVTFINESIHIDDSIGVIKLKVFDAIEKIASMSEIYLFCLKSEKLNSISVYQNLTQNDKLPLTKIRFQQLLMNLYNKDGKLIDFNLPNKEQYSFDDILKLDFSEREYLIGKPLGQKIVFSNEYPFIADPFLVSEYDPLLENSRRELSTLNTNLLLENGPIFRNTIYLCLAKNVFEIVSKNNISDDYTCKIYFPFLYQDNINTLELLEKNQGKLIQSTDLILTTDVKKSFENIDMFYDIYINQKISDKFSENNKLTGISNLKVIIYPEFTIKIPIDVIFKLIHATEEYPLIKYNPESRQENIYRLYAPQITVDGRKIPFLQKTTIFKLIKVIGKHKSVAVYTNIQYNGSNIFMVCEFEDNGNIIVYPLTDFENPILLTVGENMFENIDNIVSLSINPLIEQIKPFFEQSGLIIPLFNSIQSLNVEIRDLKFQTSYNITKPININKFIGCISSVFVIESSNFKNGIQLRYKRVANFNKRDSQEAFIIEKIDQGLKLDEIIEELLKQFDDLDNEMALDLILKIQSELEVIRGANKRRALMIKINPGFKTEMNVNVITSEIKIIVSGINDVYYLSTIPIYLNTIIRITQDINSSGIKISKINKLCSGNEVEDIEFKKITAQSEKSLEENEIPIFNEDSISYEDALKKGENMDDLLDILGFEDDESPDFKGGASESSESISSEKLSESSELEKPKSELDSISLENLKSDSSELEKPKSELDSISLENLKSESSELEKPKSESESSQKKI
;
A
#
# COMPACT_ATOMS: atom_id res chain seq x y z
N MET A 1 3.97 1.48 -20.83
CA MET A 1 4.17 0.17 -20.17
C MET A 1 3.27 -0.86 -20.86
N SER A 2 3.66 -2.14 -20.98
CA SER A 2 2.73 -3.18 -21.48
C SER A 2 1.61 -3.39 -20.47
N LEU A 3 0.37 -3.58 -20.93
CA LEU A 3 -0.75 -3.98 -20.07
C LEU A 3 -0.56 -5.42 -19.53
N PHE A 4 0.25 -6.22 -20.23
CA PHE A 4 0.61 -7.59 -19.87
C PHE A 4 2.14 -7.74 -19.95
N PRO A 5 2.88 -7.44 -18.88
CA PRO A 5 4.33 -7.61 -18.82
C PRO A 5 4.69 -9.09 -18.58
N ILE A 6 5.43 -9.70 -19.51
CA ILE A 6 6.08 -11.01 -19.28
C ILE A 6 7.32 -10.77 -18.41
N PHE A 7 7.42 -11.47 -17.27
CA PHE A 7 8.55 -11.35 -16.34
C PHE A 7 9.60 -12.45 -16.53
N LYS A 8 10.86 -12.07 -16.28
CA LYS A 8 12.02 -12.97 -16.28
C LYS A 8 12.63 -13.00 -14.89
N VAL A 9 12.88 -14.20 -14.36
CA VAL A 9 13.61 -14.41 -13.10
C VAL A 9 14.98 -14.98 -13.44
N ASN A 10 16.03 -14.18 -13.22
CA ASN A 10 17.43 -14.54 -13.50
C ASN A 10 18.06 -15.14 -12.24
N LEU A 11 18.37 -16.45 -12.26
CA LEU A 11 19.11 -17.11 -11.19
C LEU A 11 20.58 -16.70 -11.24
N LEU A 12 21.04 -16.01 -10.19
CA LEU A 12 22.42 -15.59 -10.01
C LEU A 12 23.20 -16.60 -9.14
N THR A 13 24.42 -16.90 -9.58
CA THR A 13 25.37 -17.75 -8.85
C THR A 13 26.59 -17.00 -8.34
N ASN A 14 26.88 -15.82 -8.91
CA ASN A 14 27.98 -14.93 -8.53
C ASN A 14 27.73 -13.53 -9.16
N MET A 15 28.53 -12.52 -8.79
CA MET A 15 28.51 -11.17 -9.37
C MET A 15 28.45 -11.21 -10.90
N ASN A 16 27.36 -10.70 -11.48
CA ASN A 16 27.09 -10.67 -12.93
C ASN A 16 27.05 -12.05 -13.65
N VAL A 17 26.98 -13.17 -12.92
CA VAL A 17 26.87 -14.53 -13.47
C VAL A 17 25.46 -15.07 -13.33
N THR A 18 24.72 -15.07 -14.44
CA THR A 18 23.40 -15.72 -14.55
C THR A 18 23.56 -17.17 -15.00
N GLU A 19 23.05 -18.12 -14.23
CA GLU A 19 23.09 -19.56 -14.56
C GLU A 19 21.90 -19.98 -15.44
N LYS A 20 20.69 -19.57 -15.03
CA LYS A 20 19.41 -19.98 -15.62
C LYS A 20 18.44 -18.80 -15.62
N ILE A 21 17.63 -18.68 -16.67
CA ILE A 21 16.56 -17.69 -16.79
C ILE A 21 15.22 -18.41 -16.83
N HIS A 22 14.37 -18.06 -15.87
CA HIS A 22 13.00 -18.56 -15.72
C HIS A 22 12.03 -17.52 -16.30
N VAL A 23 11.41 -17.83 -17.44
CA VAL A 23 10.46 -16.93 -18.11
C VAL A 23 9.04 -17.30 -17.72
N PHE A 24 8.36 -16.43 -16.97
CA PHE A 24 6.95 -16.61 -16.59
C PHE A 24 6.07 -16.13 -17.75
N TYR A 25 5.85 -17.03 -18.71
CA TYR A 25 5.25 -16.76 -20.01
C TYR A 25 3.73 -16.96 -20.03
N GLY A 26 3.16 -17.55 -18.98
CA GLY A 26 1.75 -17.94 -18.92
C GLY A 26 1.42 -19.10 -19.86
N PHE A 27 0.12 -19.41 -19.98
CA PHE A 27 -0.37 -20.54 -20.77
C PHE A 27 -1.04 -20.07 -22.07
N ASN A 28 -0.49 -20.45 -23.22
CA ASN A 28 -1.03 -20.10 -24.53
C ASN A 28 -1.40 -21.37 -25.31
N GLU A 29 -2.69 -21.59 -25.61
CA GLU A 29 -3.17 -22.81 -26.29
C GLU A 29 -2.62 -22.97 -27.73
N ASP A 30 -2.20 -21.88 -28.38
CA ASP A 30 -1.63 -21.91 -29.74
C ASP A 30 -0.10 -22.20 -29.73
N ILE A 31 0.56 -22.18 -28.57
CA ILE A 31 2.02 -22.37 -28.42
C ILE A 31 2.30 -23.63 -27.58
N GLN A 32 2.30 -24.79 -28.26
CA GLN A 32 2.37 -26.10 -27.59
C GLN A 32 3.66 -26.38 -26.78
N ASP A 33 4.79 -25.77 -27.17
CA ASP A 33 6.05 -25.87 -26.41
C ASP A 33 6.97 -24.67 -26.74
N PRO A 34 6.96 -23.58 -25.94
CA PRO A 34 7.86 -22.44 -26.14
C PRO A 34 9.34 -22.81 -25.93
N ASN A 35 9.67 -23.79 -25.08
CA ASN A 35 11.04 -24.23 -24.83
C ASN A 35 11.65 -24.86 -26.09
N SER A 36 10.93 -25.80 -26.73
CA SER A 36 11.35 -26.41 -28.00
C SER A 36 11.39 -25.44 -29.18
N ILE A 37 10.73 -24.28 -29.10
CA ILE A 37 10.81 -23.22 -30.13
C ILE A 37 12.05 -22.37 -29.88
N PHE A 38 12.26 -21.88 -28.65
CA PHE A 38 13.42 -21.05 -28.29
C PHE A 38 14.76 -21.78 -28.55
N LEU A 39 14.84 -23.07 -28.23
CA LEU A 39 16.03 -23.90 -28.50
C LEU A 39 16.36 -24.07 -30.00
N LYS A 40 15.42 -23.78 -30.91
CA LYS A 40 15.61 -23.85 -32.38
C LYS A 40 15.78 -22.48 -33.02
N ASP A 41 15.08 -21.47 -32.49
CA ASP A 41 15.02 -20.11 -33.02
C ASP A 41 14.83 -19.10 -31.86
N PRO A 42 15.91 -18.65 -31.20
CA PRO A 42 15.83 -17.61 -30.16
C PRO A 42 15.38 -16.23 -30.69
N GLU A 43 15.44 -15.99 -32.00
CA GLU A 43 15.07 -14.72 -32.63
C GLU A 43 13.63 -14.75 -33.20
N ASN A 44 12.87 -15.80 -32.87
CA ASN A 44 11.49 -15.96 -33.29
C ASN A 44 10.63 -14.75 -32.89
N LYS A 45 9.62 -14.44 -33.71
CA LYS A 45 8.70 -13.33 -33.44
C LYS A 45 8.04 -13.42 -32.06
N LEU A 46 7.80 -14.63 -31.57
CA LEU A 46 7.18 -14.90 -30.26
C LEU A 46 7.98 -14.39 -29.04
N PHE A 47 9.28 -14.12 -29.20
CA PHE A 47 10.16 -13.75 -28.08
C PHE A 47 10.68 -12.30 -28.14
N LYS A 48 10.30 -11.54 -29.18
CA LYS A 48 10.81 -10.18 -29.39
C LYS A 48 10.39 -9.17 -28.32
N ASP A 49 9.24 -9.42 -27.71
CA ASP A 49 8.69 -8.60 -26.63
C ASP A 49 9.08 -9.16 -25.24
N VAL A 50 9.85 -10.27 -25.21
CA VAL A 50 10.39 -10.91 -23.99
C VAL A 50 11.86 -10.59 -23.80
N PHE A 51 12.66 -10.71 -24.88
CA PHE A 51 14.11 -10.46 -24.87
C PHE A 51 14.50 -9.45 -25.94
N ASN A 52 15.25 -8.42 -25.54
CA ASN A 52 15.90 -7.53 -26.49
C ASN A 52 17.18 -8.16 -27.07
N ARG A 53 17.80 -7.49 -28.04
CA ARG A 53 19.00 -8.01 -28.74
C ARG A 53 20.19 -8.24 -27.80
N GLU A 54 20.43 -7.34 -26.86
CA GLU A 54 21.54 -7.44 -25.90
C GLU A 54 21.35 -8.64 -24.95
N GLU A 55 20.11 -8.88 -24.51
CA GLU A 55 19.76 -10.05 -23.70
C GLU A 55 19.95 -11.35 -24.49
N LEU A 56 19.47 -11.41 -25.74
CA LEU A 56 19.69 -12.57 -26.61
C LEU A 56 21.19 -12.81 -26.87
N ASP A 57 21.97 -11.77 -27.11
CA ASP A 57 23.41 -11.92 -27.34
C ASP A 57 24.17 -12.29 -26.05
N TYR A 58 23.78 -11.78 -24.88
CA TYR A 58 24.29 -12.23 -23.57
C TYR A 58 23.96 -13.71 -23.30
N ILE A 59 22.74 -14.15 -23.60
CA ILE A 59 22.29 -15.55 -23.50
C ILE A 59 23.10 -16.46 -24.44
N LYS A 60 23.26 -16.08 -25.72
CA LYS A 60 24.04 -16.85 -26.71
C LYS A 60 25.52 -16.95 -26.31
N ASN A 61 26.14 -15.83 -25.92
CA ASN A 61 27.58 -15.77 -25.61
C ASN A 61 27.93 -16.59 -24.36
N ASN A 62 27.11 -16.49 -23.31
CA ASN A 62 27.34 -17.21 -22.04
C ASN A 62 26.68 -18.60 -21.99
N LYS A 63 25.88 -18.97 -23.01
CA LYS A 63 25.14 -20.25 -23.13
C LYS A 63 24.19 -20.50 -21.97
N ILE A 64 23.49 -19.45 -21.54
CA ILE A 64 22.57 -19.46 -20.39
C ILE A 64 21.37 -20.35 -20.70
N ASN A 65 20.98 -21.19 -19.74
CA ASN A 65 19.80 -22.03 -19.87
C ASN A 65 18.53 -21.19 -19.70
N VAL A 66 17.59 -21.26 -20.65
CA VAL A 66 16.33 -20.49 -20.63
C VAL A 66 15.17 -21.47 -20.58
N THR A 67 14.35 -21.38 -19.53
CA THR A 67 13.16 -22.22 -19.33
C THR A 67 11.90 -21.38 -19.20
N PHE A 68 10.95 -21.64 -20.09
CA PHE A 68 9.62 -21.03 -20.13
C PHE A 68 8.65 -21.84 -19.27
N ILE A 69 7.93 -21.15 -18.40
CA ILE A 69 7.03 -21.69 -17.39
C ILE A 69 5.59 -21.36 -17.78
N ASN A 70 4.70 -22.34 -17.61
CA ASN A 70 3.27 -22.22 -17.95
C ASN A 70 2.45 -21.48 -16.86
N GLU A 71 3.09 -20.54 -16.16
CA GLU A 71 2.48 -19.65 -15.16
C GLU A 71 2.94 -18.22 -15.45
N SER A 72 2.12 -17.25 -15.07
CA SER A 72 2.42 -15.83 -15.19
C SER A 72 2.82 -15.24 -13.82
N ILE A 73 3.67 -14.22 -13.80
CA ILE A 73 3.77 -13.30 -12.67
C ILE A 73 2.96 -12.06 -13.03
N HIS A 74 2.00 -11.68 -12.18
CA HIS A 74 1.20 -10.47 -12.39
C HIS A 74 1.71 -9.33 -11.53
N ILE A 75 1.45 -8.09 -11.96
CA ILE A 75 1.84 -6.91 -11.20
C ILE A 75 1.09 -6.78 -9.86
N ASP A 76 -0.06 -7.42 -9.72
CA ASP A 76 -0.83 -7.51 -8.47
C ASP A 76 -0.63 -8.83 -7.70
N ASP A 77 0.39 -9.64 -8.06
CA ASP A 77 0.87 -10.69 -7.16
C ASP A 77 1.69 -10.09 -6.02
N SER A 78 1.53 -10.65 -4.82
CA SER A 78 2.37 -10.29 -3.68
C SER A 78 3.77 -10.89 -3.82
N ILE A 79 4.77 -10.28 -3.17
CA ILE A 79 6.14 -10.82 -3.22
C ILE A 79 6.22 -12.23 -2.61
N GLY A 80 5.36 -12.55 -1.64
CA GLY A 80 5.18 -13.91 -1.11
C GLY A 80 4.65 -14.90 -2.16
N VAL A 81 3.63 -14.52 -2.94
CA VAL A 81 3.13 -15.32 -4.07
C VAL A 81 4.21 -15.51 -5.13
N ILE A 82 4.99 -14.47 -5.45
CA ILE A 82 6.10 -14.56 -6.42
C ILE A 82 7.17 -15.55 -5.93
N LYS A 83 7.52 -15.53 -4.63
CA LYS A 83 8.44 -16.54 -4.06
C LYS A 83 7.88 -17.97 -4.16
N LEU A 84 6.57 -18.18 -3.99
CA LEU A 84 5.95 -19.51 -4.16
C LEU A 84 5.93 -19.97 -5.63
N LYS A 85 5.65 -19.07 -6.58
CA LYS A 85 5.75 -19.35 -8.03
C LYS A 85 7.19 -19.67 -8.43
N VAL A 86 8.16 -18.94 -7.89
CA VAL A 86 9.61 -19.22 -8.07
C VAL A 86 9.99 -20.57 -7.46
N PHE A 87 9.52 -20.91 -6.25
CA PHE A 87 9.79 -22.19 -5.57
C PHE A 87 9.40 -23.41 -6.41
N ASP A 88 8.20 -23.41 -7.00
CA ASP A 88 7.77 -24.51 -7.88
C ASP A 88 8.54 -24.49 -9.21
N ALA A 89 8.79 -23.30 -9.78
CA ALA A 89 9.54 -23.12 -11.02
C ALA A 89 11.02 -23.54 -10.94
N ILE A 90 11.67 -23.46 -9.76
CA ILE A 90 13.03 -23.97 -9.52
C ILE A 90 13.03 -25.45 -9.09
N GLU A 91 11.95 -26.20 -9.37
CA GLU A 91 11.83 -27.64 -9.07
C GLU A 91 12.03 -27.94 -7.56
N LYS A 92 11.68 -26.98 -6.69
CA LYS A 92 11.78 -27.02 -5.23
C LYS A 92 13.20 -27.22 -4.67
N ILE A 93 14.23 -26.81 -5.43
CA ILE A 93 15.65 -26.92 -5.05
C ILE A 93 16.01 -26.17 -3.75
N ALA A 94 15.31 -25.08 -3.44
CA ALA A 94 15.51 -24.24 -2.26
C ALA A 94 14.17 -23.70 -1.75
N SER A 95 14.01 -23.53 -0.44
CA SER A 95 12.76 -23.09 0.22
C SER A 95 12.44 -21.60 0.04
N MET A 96 11.22 -21.18 0.43
CA MET A 96 10.82 -19.77 0.43
C MET A 96 11.73 -18.88 1.32
N SER A 97 12.31 -19.43 2.38
CA SER A 97 13.26 -18.72 3.26
C SER A 97 14.65 -18.58 2.65
N GLU A 98 15.00 -19.41 1.67
CA GLU A 98 16.28 -19.36 0.94
C GLU A 98 16.23 -18.44 -0.30
N ILE A 99 15.07 -17.89 -0.64
CA ILE A 99 14.84 -17.07 -1.84
C ILE A 99 14.91 -15.57 -1.50
N TYR A 100 15.98 -14.92 -1.94
CA TYR A 100 16.11 -13.46 -1.98
C TYR A 100 15.86 -12.94 -3.39
N LEU A 101 15.12 -11.82 -3.50
CA LEU A 101 14.70 -11.21 -4.77
C LEU A 101 14.99 -9.71 -4.78
N PHE A 102 15.60 -9.22 -5.86
CA PHE A 102 15.80 -7.79 -6.13
C PHE A 102 15.48 -7.45 -7.60
N CYS A 103 15.38 -6.15 -7.91
CA CYS A 103 15.12 -5.65 -9.26
C CYS A 103 15.91 -4.37 -9.57
N LEU A 104 15.99 -4.01 -10.86
CA LEU A 104 16.51 -2.71 -11.31
C LEU A 104 15.36 -1.80 -11.74
N LYS A 105 15.43 -0.50 -11.40
CA LYS A 105 14.41 0.51 -11.76
C LYS A 105 15.04 1.80 -12.27
N SER A 106 14.43 2.45 -13.25
CA SER A 106 14.89 3.76 -13.73
C SER A 106 14.34 4.87 -12.83
N GLU A 107 15.20 5.49 -12.02
CA GLU A 107 14.84 6.58 -11.10
C GLU A 107 15.83 7.75 -11.20
N LYS A 108 15.36 8.94 -10.83
CA LYS A 108 16.21 10.09 -10.48
C LYS A 108 16.39 10.13 -8.97
N LEU A 109 17.59 10.51 -8.50
CA LEU A 109 17.90 10.60 -7.08
C LEU A 109 17.91 12.06 -6.64
N ASN A 110 17.16 12.38 -5.59
CA ASN A 110 17.24 13.66 -4.92
C ASN A 110 18.40 13.61 -3.91
N SER A 111 19.41 14.46 -4.12
CA SER A 111 20.60 14.55 -3.26
C SER A 111 20.28 14.79 -1.78
N ILE A 112 19.20 15.53 -1.47
CA ILE A 112 18.77 15.82 -0.09
C ILE A 112 18.22 14.55 0.55
N SER A 113 17.29 13.85 -0.12
CA SER A 113 16.72 12.58 0.40
C SER A 113 17.79 11.49 0.53
N VAL A 114 18.77 11.45 -0.40
CA VAL A 114 19.93 10.57 -0.33
C VAL A 114 20.77 10.85 0.91
N TYR A 115 21.10 12.12 1.16
CA TYR A 115 21.86 12.53 2.33
C TYR A 115 21.10 12.22 3.64
N GLN A 116 19.84 12.64 3.75
CA GLN A 116 18.98 12.41 4.92
C GLN A 116 18.78 10.93 5.26
N ASN A 117 18.65 10.05 4.27
CA ASN A 117 18.54 8.61 4.54
C ASN A 117 19.87 7.98 5.00
N LEU A 118 21.01 8.48 4.51
CA LEU A 118 22.34 8.00 4.91
C LEU A 118 22.78 8.56 6.28
N THR A 119 22.44 9.81 6.59
CA THR A 119 22.73 10.44 7.91
C THR A 119 21.61 10.25 8.93
N GLN A 120 20.50 9.60 8.55
CA GLN A 120 19.30 9.41 9.38
C GLN A 120 18.79 10.74 9.98
N ASN A 121 18.62 11.75 9.13
CA ASN A 121 18.35 13.14 9.46
C ASN A 121 19.45 13.76 10.35
N ASP A 122 20.71 13.68 9.88
CA ASP A 122 21.92 14.24 10.51
C ASP A 122 22.26 13.74 11.92
N LYS A 123 21.65 12.62 12.33
CA LYS A 123 21.98 11.87 13.55
C LYS A 123 23.27 11.04 13.43
N LEU A 124 23.70 10.73 12.19
CA LEU A 124 24.87 9.88 11.89
C LEU A 124 25.82 10.56 10.89
N PRO A 125 27.15 10.38 11.04
CA PRO A 125 28.11 10.84 10.04
C PRO A 125 28.03 10.00 8.75
N LEU A 126 28.11 10.67 7.60
CA LEU A 126 28.25 10.03 6.30
C LEU A 126 29.67 9.50 6.11
N THR A 127 29.90 8.26 6.55
CA THR A 127 31.17 7.56 6.37
C THR A 127 31.33 7.02 4.95
N LYS A 128 32.57 6.65 4.59
CA LYS A 128 32.89 6.04 3.30
C LYS A 128 32.06 4.78 3.00
N ILE A 129 31.89 3.89 3.99
CA ILE A 129 31.16 2.61 3.83
C ILE A 129 29.69 2.88 3.47
N ARG A 130 29.03 3.78 4.21
CA ARG A 130 27.63 4.19 3.98
C ARG A 130 27.42 4.74 2.57
N PHE A 131 28.33 5.61 2.12
CA PHE A 131 28.24 6.17 0.78
C PHE A 131 28.47 5.10 -0.30
N GLN A 132 29.48 4.24 -0.15
CA GLN A 132 29.76 3.17 -1.12
C GLN A 132 28.63 2.15 -1.22
N GLN A 133 27.98 1.77 -0.12
CA GLN A 133 26.85 0.82 -0.15
C GLN A 133 25.67 1.36 -0.99
N LEU A 134 25.41 2.67 -0.97
CA LEU A 134 24.45 3.28 -1.90
C LEU A 134 24.96 3.23 -3.35
N LEU A 135 26.22 3.58 -3.61
CA LEU A 135 26.77 3.63 -4.96
C LEU A 135 26.82 2.25 -5.65
N MET A 136 27.02 1.17 -4.89
CA MET A 136 26.96 -0.21 -5.42
C MET A 136 25.56 -0.64 -5.86
N ASN A 137 24.51 0.14 -5.54
CA ASN A 137 23.17 -0.02 -6.10
C ASN A 137 22.93 0.80 -7.38
N LEU A 138 23.92 1.56 -7.89
CA LEU A 138 23.74 2.45 -9.04
C LEU A 138 24.39 1.89 -10.31
N TYR A 139 23.53 1.66 -11.29
CA TYR A 139 23.85 1.09 -12.59
C TYR A 139 23.56 2.13 -13.69
N ASN A 140 24.33 2.08 -14.78
CA ASN A 140 24.11 2.88 -15.97
C ASN A 140 22.87 2.39 -16.74
N LYS A 141 22.48 3.12 -17.81
CA LYS A 141 21.30 2.77 -18.62
C LYS A 141 21.40 1.40 -19.35
N ASP A 142 22.58 0.80 -19.41
CA ASP A 142 22.81 -0.55 -19.97
C ASP A 142 22.71 -1.66 -18.91
N GLY A 143 22.51 -1.33 -17.63
CA GLY A 143 22.50 -2.28 -16.53
C GLY A 143 23.88 -2.67 -15.98
N LYS A 144 24.91 -1.81 -16.15
CA LYS A 144 26.27 -2.03 -15.62
C LYS A 144 26.57 -1.09 -14.46
N LEU A 145 27.25 -1.59 -13.42
CA LEU A 145 27.70 -0.80 -12.27
C LEU A 145 28.52 0.43 -12.69
N ILE A 146 28.35 1.53 -11.95
CA ILE A 146 29.07 2.79 -12.18
C ILE A 146 30.18 2.94 -11.13
N ASP A 147 31.42 3.08 -11.57
CA ASP A 147 32.53 3.52 -10.72
C ASP A 147 32.61 5.05 -10.69
N PHE A 148 32.14 5.64 -9.59
CA PHE A 148 32.16 7.09 -9.36
C PHE A 148 33.54 7.65 -8.93
N ASN A 149 34.57 6.80 -8.76
CA ASN A 149 35.94 7.22 -8.43
C ASN A 149 36.02 8.17 -7.21
N LEU A 150 35.34 7.82 -6.11
CA LEU A 150 35.24 8.67 -4.91
C LEU A 150 36.62 9.07 -4.35
N PRO A 151 36.84 10.36 -4.00
CA PRO A 151 38.04 10.78 -3.30
C PRO A 151 38.05 10.20 -1.90
N ASN A 152 39.13 9.51 -1.51
CA ASN A 152 39.19 8.79 -0.23
C ASN A 152 39.17 9.73 0.98
N LYS A 153 38.00 9.93 1.58
CA LYS A 153 37.78 10.63 2.85
C LYS A 153 37.24 9.69 3.93
N GLU A 154 37.41 10.06 5.19
CA GLU A 154 36.78 9.43 6.35
C GLU A 154 35.28 9.77 6.42
N GLN A 155 34.95 11.05 6.24
CA GLN A 155 33.58 11.59 6.18
C GLN A 155 33.38 12.42 4.90
N TYR A 156 32.15 12.43 4.39
CA TYR A 156 31.73 13.18 3.20
C TYR A 156 30.66 14.21 3.58
N SER A 157 30.64 15.36 2.92
CA SER A 157 29.58 16.37 3.13
C SER A 157 28.48 16.26 2.08
N PHE A 158 27.36 16.96 2.30
CA PHE A 158 26.33 17.17 1.29
C PHE A 158 26.90 17.67 -0.05
N ASP A 159 27.94 18.53 -0.02
CA ASP A 159 28.62 19.00 -1.23
C ASP A 159 29.25 17.87 -2.04
N ASP A 160 29.65 16.75 -1.44
CA ASP A 160 30.22 15.61 -2.16
C ASP A 160 29.16 14.77 -2.85
N ILE A 161 27.93 14.75 -2.33
CA ILE A 161 26.75 14.18 -3.02
C ILE A 161 26.33 15.08 -4.17
N LEU A 162 26.30 16.41 -3.97
CA LEU A 162 25.97 17.37 -5.04
C LEU A 162 26.86 17.21 -6.28
N LYS A 163 28.16 16.92 -6.10
CA LYS A 163 29.13 16.71 -7.19
C LYS A 163 28.86 15.47 -8.06
N LEU A 164 27.87 14.62 -7.71
CA LEU A 164 27.50 13.43 -8.49
C LEU A 164 26.32 13.67 -9.44
N ASP A 165 25.76 14.89 -9.50
CA ASP A 165 24.66 15.32 -10.39
C ASP A 165 23.42 14.40 -10.37
N PHE A 166 23.12 13.80 -9.20
CA PHE A 166 22.09 12.79 -9.02
C PHE A 166 20.68 13.20 -9.50
N SER A 167 20.35 14.49 -9.41
CA SER A 167 19.05 15.04 -9.83
C SER A 167 18.92 15.20 -11.34
N GLU A 168 20.03 15.42 -12.06
CA GLU A 168 20.01 15.68 -13.51
C GLU A 168 19.87 14.39 -14.33
N ARG A 169 20.38 13.27 -13.81
CA ARG A 169 20.57 12.02 -14.56
C ARG A 169 19.65 10.91 -14.03
N GLU A 170 19.23 10.04 -14.95
CA GLU A 170 18.47 8.84 -14.63
C GLU A 170 19.43 7.66 -14.46
N TYR A 171 19.33 6.99 -13.31
CA TYR A 171 20.12 5.82 -12.95
C TYR A 171 19.22 4.60 -12.90
N LEU A 172 19.78 3.43 -13.21
CA LEU A 172 19.15 2.17 -12.85
C LEU A 172 19.54 1.84 -11.40
N ILE A 173 18.55 1.78 -10.51
CA ILE A 173 18.77 1.56 -9.09
C ILE A 173 18.38 0.13 -8.73
N GLY A 174 19.30 -0.60 -8.10
CA GLY A 174 19.03 -1.88 -7.45
C GLY A 174 18.17 -1.68 -6.21
N LYS A 175 17.00 -2.34 -6.15
CA LYS A 175 16.13 -2.34 -4.97
C LYS A 175 15.71 -3.76 -4.59
N PRO A 176 15.74 -4.12 -3.28
CA PRO A 176 15.15 -5.35 -2.79
C PRO A 176 13.64 -5.36 -3.06
N LEU A 177 13.08 -6.54 -3.31
CA LEU A 177 11.62 -6.70 -3.43
C LEU A 177 10.99 -7.18 -2.12
N GLY A 178 11.65 -8.10 -1.39
CA GLY A 178 11.03 -8.83 -0.28
C GLY A 178 11.22 -8.25 1.13
N GLN A 179 11.92 -7.11 1.27
CA GLN A 179 12.38 -6.61 2.58
C GLN A 179 12.95 -5.18 2.48
N LYS A 180 13.02 -4.48 3.61
CA LYS A 180 13.76 -3.21 3.80
C LYS A 180 14.33 -3.10 5.21
N ILE A 181 15.21 -2.14 5.44
CA ILE A 181 15.77 -1.80 6.76
C ILE A 181 15.33 -0.37 7.11
N VAL A 182 14.94 -0.13 8.36
CA VAL A 182 14.32 1.11 8.83
C VAL A 182 14.81 1.44 10.24
N PHE A 183 15.50 2.58 10.40
CA PHE A 183 15.84 3.13 11.72
C PHE A 183 14.89 4.28 12.07
N SER A 184 15.26 5.54 11.79
CA SER A 184 14.33 6.68 11.72
C SER A 184 13.66 6.74 10.34
N ASN A 185 14.46 6.60 9.27
CA ASN A 185 14.02 6.51 7.87
C ASN A 185 14.41 5.13 7.29
N GLU A 186 13.98 4.82 6.06
CA GLU A 186 14.50 3.68 5.29
C GLU A 186 16.03 3.83 5.09
N TYR A 187 16.76 2.75 5.34
CA TYR A 187 18.22 2.70 5.25
C TYR A 187 18.67 1.89 4.03
N PRO A 188 19.50 2.45 3.12
CA PRO A 188 19.99 1.73 1.96
C PRO A 188 21.03 0.69 2.36
N PHE A 189 20.85 -0.54 1.90
CA PHE A 189 21.86 -1.60 1.91
C PHE A 189 22.07 -2.12 0.48
N ILE A 190 23.15 -2.85 0.23
CA ILE A 190 23.45 -3.38 -1.11
C ILE A 190 22.35 -4.36 -1.55
N ALA A 191 21.82 -4.20 -2.76
CA ALA A 191 20.71 -4.98 -3.28
C ALA A 191 21.13 -6.29 -3.98
N ASP A 192 22.37 -6.38 -4.47
CA ASP A 192 22.96 -7.65 -4.93
C ASP A 192 23.90 -8.19 -3.84
N PRO A 193 23.57 -9.31 -3.16
CA PRO A 193 24.43 -9.87 -2.11
C PRO A 193 25.82 -10.29 -2.61
N PHE A 194 26.02 -10.52 -3.92
CA PHE A 194 27.33 -10.84 -4.49
C PHE A 194 28.24 -9.62 -4.68
N LEU A 195 27.73 -8.40 -4.44
CA LEU A 195 28.49 -7.14 -4.48
C LEU A 195 28.98 -6.67 -3.10
N VAL A 196 28.64 -7.37 -2.02
CA VAL A 196 29.10 -7.02 -0.68
C VAL A 196 30.61 -7.26 -0.56
N SER A 197 31.32 -6.25 -0.04
CA SER A 197 32.71 -6.36 0.42
C SER A 197 32.83 -6.18 1.94
N GLU A 198 32.03 -5.26 2.51
CA GLU A 198 32.01 -4.90 3.92
C GLU A 198 30.62 -4.39 4.31
N TYR A 199 30.19 -4.66 5.55
CA TYR A 199 28.94 -4.14 6.12
C TYR A 199 29.20 -2.82 6.86
N ASP A 200 28.15 -2.03 7.05
CA ASP A 200 28.19 -0.86 7.93
C ASP A 200 28.08 -1.38 9.38
N PRO A 201 28.96 -0.98 10.31
CA PRO A 201 28.82 -1.31 11.73
C PRO A 201 27.42 -1.03 12.32
N LEU A 202 26.67 -0.05 11.80
CA LEU A 202 25.26 0.17 12.16
C LEU A 202 24.35 -1.01 11.75
N LEU A 203 24.54 -1.54 10.54
CA LEU A 203 23.83 -2.73 10.05
C LEU A 203 24.26 -3.99 10.81
N GLU A 204 25.53 -4.09 11.23
CA GLU A 204 26.01 -5.17 12.10
C GLU A 204 25.38 -5.11 13.50
N ASN A 205 25.30 -3.92 14.10
CA ASN A 205 24.73 -3.67 15.43
C ASN A 205 23.20 -3.72 15.51
N SER A 206 22.48 -3.54 14.39
CA SER A 206 21.02 -3.66 14.30
C SER A 206 20.49 -5.00 14.87
N ARG A 207 19.26 -5.05 15.36
CA ARG A 207 18.59 -6.26 15.89
C ARG A 207 17.09 -6.35 15.60
N ARG A 208 16.40 -5.22 15.45
CA ARG A 208 14.95 -5.10 15.31
C ARG A 208 14.53 -4.17 14.17
N GLU A 209 15.42 -3.82 13.25
CA GLU A 209 15.23 -2.75 12.26
C GLU A 209 14.93 -3.25 10.84
N LEU A 210 14.70 -4.56 10.66
CA LEU A 210 14.31 -5.16 9.39
C LEU A 210 12.80 -5.39 9.31
N SER A 211 12.18 -4.99 8.20
CA SER A 211 10.79 -5.31 7.84
C SER A 211 10.75 -6.17 6.58
N THR A 212 9.96 -7.25 6.61
CA THR A 212 9.70 -8.11 5.43
C THR A 212 8.47 -7.66 4.68
N LEU A 213 8.56 -7.64 3.34
CA LEU A 213 7.55 -7.13 2.41
C LEU A 213 6.86 -8.27 1.64
N ASN A 214 6.70 -9.45 2.24
CA ASN A 214 6.04 -10.61 1.60
C ASN A 214 4.57 -10.30 1.18
N THR A 215 3.92 -9.37 1.87
CA THR A 215 2.52 -8.93 1.66
C THR A 215 2.38 -7.69 0.79
N ASN A 216 3.48 -7.05 0.38
CA ASN A 216 3.51 -5.98 -0.62
C ASN A 216 3.33 -6.55 -2.02
N LEU A 217 2.90 -5.72 -2.98
CA LEU A 217 2.66 -6.10 -4.37
C LEU A 217 3.81 -5.70 -5.28
N LEU A 218 3.90 -6.38 -6.44
CA LEU A 218 4.87 -6.01 -7.46
C LEU A 218 4.57 -4.63 -8.10
N LEU A 219 3.32 -4.17 -8.14
CA LEU A 219 2.94 -2.87 -8.71
C LEU A 219 3.43 -1.67 -7.91
N GLU A 220 3.56 -1.79 -6.57
CA GLU A 220 4.15 -0.75 -5.71
C GLU A 220 5.61 -0.48 -6.08
N ASN A 221 6.25 -1.43 -6.77
CA ASN A 221 7.60 -1.27 -7.25
C ASN A 221 7.70 -0.43 -8.54
N GLY A 222 6.60 -0.12 -9.20
CA GLY A 222 6.58 0.61 -10.47
C GLY A 222 7.19 -0.18 -11.65
N PRO A 223 7.54 0.50 -12.75
CA PRO A 223 8.07 -0.17 -13.95
C PRO A 223 9.48 -0.74 -13.73
N ILE A 224 9.57 -2.07 -13.58
CA ILE A 224 10.83 -2.82 -13.48
C ILE A 224 11.57 -2.84 -14.81
N PHE A 225 12.88 -2.57 -14.79
CA PHE A 225 13.73 -2.55 -15.99
C PHE A 225 13.73 -3.91 -16.70
N ARG A 226 13.37 -3.90 -18.00
CA ARG A 226 13.25 -5.09 -18.87
C ARG A 226 12.33 -6.20 -18.34
N ASN A 227 11.47 -5.92 -17.34
CA ASN A 227 10.71 -6.91 -16.56
C ASN A 227 11.59 -8.00 -15.91
N THR A 228 12.83 -7.66 -15.53
CA THR A 228 13.80 -8.62 -14.97
C THR A 228 13.85 -8.52 -13.46
N ILE A 229 13.55 -9.65 -12.80
CA ILE A 229 13.75 -9.90 -11.37
C ILE A 229 15.01 -10.77 -11.23
N TYR A 230 15.85 -10.47 -10.24
CA TYR A 230 17.06 -11.22 -9.95
C TYR A 230 16.84 -12.10 -8.72
N LEU A 231 17.24 -13.37 -8.82
CA LEU A 231 17.07 -14.41 -7.81
C LEU A 231 18.43 -14.82 -7.24
N CYS A 232 18.60 -14.66 -5.94
CA CYS A 232 19.76 -15.15 -5.20
C CYS A 232 19.32 -16.23 -4.20
N LEU A 233 19.97 -17.39 -4.24
CA LEU A 233 19.72 -18.48 -3.31
C LEU A 233 20.71 -18.43 -2.13
N ALA A 234 20.22 -18.66 -0.92
CA ALA A 234 21.02 -18.61 0.31
C ALA A 234 22.32 -19.44 0.23
N LYS A 235 22.25 -20.65 -0.34
CA LYS A 235 23.42 -21.50 -0.60
C LYS A 235 24.49 -20.78 -1.43
N ASN A 236 24.13 -20.22 -2.58
CA ASN A 236 25.05 -19.54 -3.49
C ASN A 236 25.71 -18.33 -2.81
N VAL A 237 24.93 -17.59 -2.01
CA VAL A 237 25.39 -16.40 -1.29
C VAL A 237 26.38 -16.77 -0.18
N PHE A 238 26.03 -17.70 0.71
CA PHE A 238 26.96 -18.19 1.74
C PHE A 238 28.23 -18.75 1.12
N GLU A 239 28.11 -19.54 0.05
CA GLU A 239 29.26 -20.08 -0.68
C GLU A 239 30.24 -19.00 -1.18
N ILE A 240 29.83 -17.75 -1.40
CA ILE A 240 30.72 -16.66 -1.82
C ILE A 240 31.16 -15.80 -0.63
N VAL A 241 30.26 -15.52 0.31
CA VAL A 241 30.53 -14.75 1.53
C VAL A 241 31.61 -15.42 2.38
N SER A 242 31.53 -16.74 2.62
CA SER A 242 32.57 -17.47 3.35
C SER A 242 33.89 -17.57 2.57
N LYS A 243 33.88 -17.53 1.23
CA LYS A 243 35.11 -17.48 0.39
C LYS A 243 35.79 -16.10 0.47
N ASN A 244 35.02 -15.04 0.66
CA ASN A 244 35.51 -13.66 0.75
C ASN A 244 35.88 -13.23 2.19
N ASN A 245 35.68 -14.09 3.20
CA ASN A 245 35.82 -13.80 4.64
C ASN A 245 34.84 -12.72 5.15
N ILE A 246 33.66 -12.64 4.55
CA ILE A 246 32.55 -11.77 4.99
C ILE A 246 31.73 -12.54 6.04
N SER A 247 31.06 -11.84 6.96
CA SER A 247 30.22 -12.47 8.00
C SER A 247 29.00 -13.18 7.39
N ASP A 248 28.96 -14.52 7.46
CA ASP A 248 27.79 -15.34 7.13
C ASP A 248 26.56 -14.93 7.96
N ASP A 249 26.77 -14.55 9.23
CA ASP A 249 25.72 -14.19 10.18
C ASP A 249 24.99 -12.91 9.78
N TYR A 250 25.74 -11.83 9.54
CA TYR A 250 25.16 -10.56 9.08
C TYR A 250 24.57 -10.68 7.67
N THR A 251 25.15 -11.54 6.83
CA THR A 251 24.58 -11.89 5.52
C THR A 251 23.22 -12.59 5.66
N CYS A 252 23.11 -13.58 6.55
CA CYS A 252 21.85 -14.27 6.81
C CYS A 252 20.80 -13.32 7.39
N LYS A 253 21.18 -12.56 8.41
CA LYS A 253 20.37 -11.52 9.07
C LYS A 253 19.79 -10.50 8.07
N ILE A 254 20.59 -10.03 7.12
CA ILE A 254 20.15 -9.08 6.09
C ILE A 254 19.33 -9.79 5.02
N TYR A 255 19.90 -10.73 4.25
CA TYR A 255 19.29 -11.23 3.01
C TYR A 255 18.31 -12.40 3.19
N PHE A 256 18.38 -13.13 4.32
CA PHE A 256 17.58 -14.33 4.58
C PHE A 256 17.01 -14.33 6.01
N PRO A 257 16.28 -13.27 6.42
CA PRO A 257 15.99 -13.01 7.84
C PRO A 257 15.14 -14.10 8.52
N PHE A 258 14.36 -14.89 7.77
CA PHE A 258 13.66 -16.06 8.32
C PHE A 258 14.61 -17.22 8.67
N LEU A 259 15.67 -17.43 7.89
CA LEU A 259 16.72 -18.40 8.25
C LEU A 259 17.46 -17.94 9.51
N TYR A 260 17.73 -16.63 9.64
CA TYR A 260 18.33 -16.05 10.84
C TYR A 260 17.45 -16.24 12.08
N GLN A 261 16.13 -16.01 11.99
CA GLN A 261 15.18 -16.32 13.07
C GLN A 261 15.17 -17.81 13.46
N ASP A 262 15.23 -18.72 12.48
CA ASP A 262 15.32 -20.17 12.72
C ASP A 262 16.74 -20.61 13.19
N ASN A 263 17.67 -19.67 13.42
CA ASN A 263 19.07 -19.89 13.82
C ASN A 263 19.89 -20.70 12.78
N ILE A 264 19.62 -20.48 11.50
CA ILE A 264 20.26 -21.10 10.34
C ILE A 264 21.14 -20.05 9.65
N ASN A 265 22.30 -19.75 10.25
CA ASN A 265 23.21 -18.66 9.84
C ASN A 265 24.50 -19.12 9.13
N THR A 266 24.64 -20.41 8.81
CA THR A 266 25.81 -20.96 8.10
C THR A 266 25.39 -22.01 7.07
N LEU A 267 26.26 -22.25 6.08
CA LEU A 267 26.03 -23.23 5.01
C LEU A 267 25.79 -24.66 5.56
N GLU A 268 26.55 -25.09 6.58
CA GLU A 268 26.36 -26.42 7.20
C GLU A 268 24.99 -26.57 7.88
N LEU A 269 24.53 -25.52 8.57
CA LEU A 269 23.21 -25.51 9.22
C LEU A 269 22.08 -25.47 8.19
N LEU A 270 22.30 -24.80 7.05
CA LEU A 270 21.36 -24.75 5.94
C LEU A 270 21.20 -26.13 5.31
N GLU A 271 22.28 -26.75 4.82
CA GLU A 271 22.20 -28.08 4.17
C GLU A 271 21.60 -29.15 5.10
N LYS A 272 21.89 -29.08 6.40
CA LYS A 272 21.32 -29.97 7.42
C LYS A 272 19.82 -29.82 7.64
N ASN A 273 19.24 -28.64 7.39
CA ASN A 273 17.81 -28.35 7.61
C ASN A 273 17.00 -28.15 6.32
N GLN A 274 17.65 -28.04 5.15
CA GLN A 274 17.02 -27.71 3.87
C GLN A 274 15.78 -28.58 3.57
N GLY A 275 15.85 -29.89 3.79
CA GLY A 275 14.71 -30.79 3.59
C GLY A 275 13.47 -30.46 4.45
N LYS A 276 13.64 -29.88 5.64
CA LYS A 276 12.53 -29.37 6.48
C LYS A 276 11.99 -28.05 5.97
N LEU A 277 12.86 -27.16 5.50
CA LEU A 277 12.49 -25.83 4.98
C LEU A 277 11.72 -25.95 3.66
N ILE A 278 12.11 -26.90 2.80
CA ILE A 278 11.37 -27.26 1.60
C ILE A 278 10.00 -27.83 1.98
N GLN A 279 9.93 -28.75 2.95
CA GLN A 279 8.67 -29.30 3.45
C GLN A 279 7.74 -28.23 4.05
N SER A 280 8.25 -27.28 4.83
CA SER A 280 7.44 -26.19 5.38
C SER A 280 6.94 -25.22 4.31
N THR A 281 7.70 -25.02 3.22
CA THR A 281 7.24 -24.28 2.04
C THR A 281 6.17 -25.05 1.27
N ASP A 282 6.34 -26.38 1.12
CA ASP A 282 5.40 -27.24 0.38
C ASP A 282 4.02 -27.35 1.07
N LEU A 283 4.00 -27.24 2.40
CA LEU A 283 2.76 -27.13 3.19
C LEU A 283 1.99 -25.82 2.95
N ILE A 284 2.67 -24.75 2.53
CA ILE A 284 2.02 -23.48 2.13
C ILE A 284 1.52 -23.59 0.68
N LEU A 285 2.23 -24.31 -0.19
CA LEU A 285 1.87 -24.50 -1.60
C LEU A 285 0.80 -25.59 -1.80
N THR A 286 -0.34 -25.43 -1.14
CA THR A 286 -1.47 -26.36 -1.20
C THR A 286 -2.11 -26.43 -2.59
N THR A 287 -2.97 -27.44 -2.80
CA THR A 287 -3.80 -27.56 -4.02
C THR A 287 -4.65 -26.33 -4.28
N ASP A 288 -5.13 -25.67 -3.24
CA ASP A 288 -6.04 -24.53 -3.32
C ASP A 288 -5.27 -23.22 -3.53
N VAL A 289 -4.04 -23.12 -3.02
CA VAL A 289 -3.09 -22.07 -3.41
C VAL A 289 -2.72 -22.18 -4.89
N LYS A 290 -2.40 -23.38 -5.40
CA LYS A 290 -2.18 -23.57 -6.86
C LYS A 290 -3.44 -23.28 -7.68
N LYS A 291 -4.62 -23.67 -7.19
CA LYS A 291 -5.90 -23.29 -7.80
C LYS A 291 -6.09 -21.77 -7.83
N SER A 292 -5.67 -21.05 -6.80
CA SER A 292 -5.70 -19.57 -6.79
C SER A 292 -4.84 -18.99 -7.93
N PHE A 293 -3.67 -19.57 -8.22
CA PHE A 293 -2.83 -19.14 -9.34
C PHE A 293 -3.49 -19.48 -10.69
N GLU A 294 -4.03 -20.70 -10.86
CA GLU A 294 -4.84 -21.07 -12.05
C GLU A 294 -6.05 -20.14 -12.25
N ASN A 295 -6.69 -19.67 -11.16
CA ASN A 295 -7.80 -18.72 -11.20
C ASN A 295 -7.36 -17.34 -11.72
N ILE A 296 -6.25 -16.79 -11.20
CA ILE A 296 -5.75 -15.48 -11.65
C ILE A 296 -5.29 -15.54 -13.10
N ASP A 297 -4.48 -16.53 -13.49
CA ASP A 297 -4.06 -16.69 -14.88
C ASP A 297 -5.29 -16.84 -15.81
N MET A 298 -6.35 -17.54 -15.38
CA MET A 298 -7.62 -17.56 -16.12
C MET A 298 -8.28 -16.17 -16.23
N PHE A 299 -8.26 -15.31 -15.20
CA PHE A 299 -8.85 -13.96 -15.30
C PHE A 299 -8.16 -13.10 -16.37
N TYR A 300 -6.84 -13.18 -16.46
CA TYR A 300 -6.03 -12.52 -17.49
C TYR A 300 -6.20 -13.20 -18.87
N ASP A 301 -6.11 -14.54 -18.95
CA ASP A 301 -6.33 -15.33 -20.18
C ASP A 301 -7.66 -14.92 -20.86
N ILE A 302 -8.75 -14.81 -20.09
CA ILE A 302 -10.09 -14.50 -20.61
C ILE A 302 -10.15 -13.09 -21.19
N TYR A 303 -9.48 -12.13 -20.54
CA TYR A 303 -9.46 -10.73 -20.98
C TYR A 303 -8.58 -10.54 -22.22
N ILE A 304 -7.43 -11.20 -22.29
CA ILE A 304 -6.52 -11.16 -23.44
C ILE A 304 -7.17 -11.80 -24.67
N ASN A 305 -7.79 -12.98 -24.50
CA ASN A 305 -8.37 -13.76 -25.60
C ASN A 305 -9.86 -13.44 -25.86
N GLN A 306 -10.36 -12.33 -25.31
CA GLN A 306 -11.77 -11.97 -25.35
C GLN A 306 -12.27 -11.70 -26.78
N LYS A 307 -13.49 -12.13 -27.05
CA LYS A 307 -14.19 -11.91 -28.33
C LYS A 307 -15.35 -10.94 -28.12
N ILE A 308 -15.69 -10.20 -29.17
CA ILE A 308 -16.89 -9.35 -29.19
C ILE A 308 -18.11 -10.24 -28.91
N SER A 309 -19.02 -9.78 -28.05
CA SER A 309 -20.26 -10.49 -27.71
C SER A 309 -21.45 -9.58 -27.97
N ASP A 310 -22.50 -10.13 -28.58
CA ASP A 310 -23.78 -9.44 -28.76
C ASP A 310 -24.66 -9.49 -27.49
N LYS A 311 -24.22 -10.19 -26.43
CA LYS A 311 -25.03 -10.46 -25.22
C LYS A 311 -24.74 -9.52 -24.05
N PHE A 312 -23.62 -8.80 -24.10
CA PHE A 312 -23.27 -7.74 -23.17
C PHE A 312 -22.29 -6.78 -23.85
N SER A 313 -22.29 -5.51 -23.46
CA SER A 313 -21.36 -4.50 -23.99
C SER A 313 -20.93 -3.55 -22.89
N GLU A 314 -19.64 -3.17 -22.88
CA GLU A 314 -19.16 -2.07 -22.04
C GLU A 314 -19.61 -0.73 -22.65
N ASN A 315 -20.06 0.17 -21.80
CA ASN A 315 -20.48 1.51 -22.16
C ASN A 315 -19.32 2.47 -21.94
N ASN A 316 -18.39 2.55 -22.91
CA ASN A 316 -17.14 3.31 -22.82
C ASN A 316 -17.30 4.80 -22.44
N LYS A 317 -18.51 5.38 -22.52
CA LYS A 317 -18.78 6.76 -22.05
C LYS A 317 -18.95 6.87 -20.53
N LEU A 318 -19.25 5.75 -19.87
CA LEU A 318 -19.45 5.64 -18.43
C LEU A 318 -18.38 4.76 -17.75
N THR A 319 -17.28 4.46 -18.47
CA THR A 319 -16.07 3.84 -17.94
C THR A 319 -14.95 4.88 -17.82
N GLY A 320 -14.30 4.94 -16.66
CA GLY A 320 -13.20 5.87 -16.40
C GLY A 320 -13.03 6.20 -14.92
N ILE A 321 -12.20 7.20 -14.63
CA ILE A 321 -12.04 7.77 -13.28
C ILE A 321 -13.27 8.65 -12.99
N SER A 322 -14.02 8.36 -11.93
CA SER A 322 -15.16 9.18 -11.49
C SER A 322 -14.82 10.17 -10.37
N ASN A 323 -13.74 9.94 -9.60
CA ASN A 323 -13.21 10.91 -8.63
C ASN A 323 -11.70 10.67 -8.43
N LEU A 324 -10.95 11.72 -8.05
CA LEU A 324 -9.51 11.72 -7.80
C LEU A 324 -9.13 12.79 -6.78
N LYS A 325 -8.49 12.42 -5.67
CA LYS A 325 -7.80 13.32 -4.73
C LYS A 325 -6.29 13.04 -4.80
N VAL A 326 -5.51 13.99 -5.31
CA VAL A 326 -4.04 13.92 -5.36
C VAL A 326 -3.38 14.91 -4.41
N ILE A 327 -2.18 14.56 -3.94
CA ILE A 327 -1.25 15.47 -3.28
C ILE A 327 0.01 15.59 -4.13
N ILE A 328 0.35 16.82 -4.51
CA ILE A 328 1.60 17.18 -5.18
C ILE A 328 2.58 17.62 -4.10
N TYR A 329 3.68 16.91 -3.96
CA TYR A 329 4.70 17.23 -2.96
C TYR A 329 5.78 18.17 -3.53
N PRO A 330 6.29 19.13 -2.75
CA PRO A 330 7.50 19.89 -3.09
C PRO A 330 8.74 18.98 -3.07
N GLU A 331 9.85 19.42 -3.66
CA GLU A 331 11.10 18.64 -3.69
C GLU A 331 11.82 18.54 -2.33
N PHE A 332 11.41 19.39 -1.38
CA PHE A 332 11.87 19.46 0.00
C PHE A 332 10.75 20.10 0.85
N THR A 333 10.72 19.83 2.16
CA THR A 333 9.72 20.43 3.07
C THR A 333 10.00 21.92 3.27
N ILE A 334 8.96 22.76 3.14
CA ILE A 334 9.09 24.22 3.19
C ILE A 334 7.99 24.79 4.08
N LYS A 335 8.32 25.55 5.13
CA LYS A 335 7.32 26.34 5.87
C LYS A 335 6.96 27.60 5.08
N ILE A 336 5.92 27.51 4.24
CA ILE A 336 5.43 28.60 3.39
C ILE A 336 4.42 29.46 4.16
N PRO A 337 4.59 30.79 4.22
CA PRO A 337 3.57 31.70 4.73
C PRO A 337 2.31 31.69 3.83
N ILE A 338 1.29 30.91 4.22
CA ILE A 338 0.03 30.77 3.47
C ILE A 338 -0.72 32.09 3.29
N ASP A 339 -0.49 33.10 4.15
CA ASP A 339 -1.03 34.44 3.98
C ASP A 339 -0.45 35.16 2.73
N VAL A 340 0.79 34.83 2.34
CA VAL A 340 1.42 35.30 1.11
C VAL A 340 0.81 34.63 -0.12
N ILE A 341 0.55 33.32 -0.07
CA ILE A 341 -0.21 32.62 -1.13
C ILE A 341 -1.57 33.30 -1.32
N PHE A 342 -2.29 33.57 -0.22
CA PHE A 342 -3.56 34.29 -0.29
C PHE A 342 -3.42 35.71 -0.85
N LYS A 343 -2.34 36.43 -0.57
CA LYS A 343 -2.10 37.76 -1.16
C LYS A 343 -1.87 37.69 -2.68
N LEU A 344 -1.08 36.70 -3.13
CA LEU A 344 -0.71 36.52 -4.54
C LEU A 344 -1.87 36.05 -5.43
N ILE A 345 -2.62 35.02 -5.03
CA ILE A 345 -3.68 34.45 -5.89
C ILE A 345 -4.90 35.39 -5.94
N HIS A 346 -5.30 35.83 -7.14
CA HIS A 346 -6.42 36.75 -7.33
C HIS A 346 -7.72 36.02 -7.70
N ALA A 347 -8.85 36.52 -7.20
CA ALA A 347 -10.16 35.95 -7.53
C ALA A 347 -10.63 36.46 -8.90
N THR A 348 -10.91 35.52 -9.80
CA THR A 348 -11.29 35.76 -11.21
C THR A 348 -12.59 35.00 -11.55
N GLU A 349 -13.02 35.02 -12.82
CA GLU A 349 -14.14 34.17 -13.26
C GLU A 349 -13.79 32.66 -13.20
N GLU A 350 -12.53 32.32 -13.42
CA GLU A 350 -11.96 30.96 -13.31
C GLU A 350 -11.66 30.56 -11.85
N TYR A 351 -11.35 31.53 -10.99
CA TYR A 351 -11.09 31.36 -9.55
C TYR A 351 -12.10 32.15 -8.68
N PRO A 352 -13.41 31.82 -8.74
CA PRO A 352 -14.45 32.72 -8.21
C PRO A 352 -14.60 32.72 -6.68
N LEU A 353 -13.95 31.78 -5.97
CA LEU A 353 -13.87 31.76 -4.50
C LEU A 353 -12.48 31.27 -4.05
N ILE A 354 -11.88 32.01 -3.12
CA ILE A 354 -10.66 31.61 -2.40
C ILE A 354 -10.94 31.71 -0.91
N LYS A 355 -10.69 30.64 -0.16
CA LYS A 355 -10.71 30.59 1.31
C LYS A 355 -9.28 30.57 1.83
N TYR A 356 -9.00 31.40 2.83
CA TYR A 356 -7.79 31.33 3.65
C TYR A 356 -8.19 30.91 5.06
N ASN A 357 -7.66 29.76 5.49
CA ASN A 357 -7.81 29.24 6.83
C ASN A 357 -6.48 29.42 7.59
N PRO A 358 -6.37 30.40 8.51
CA PRO A 358 -5.18 30.61 9.34
C PRO A 358 -5.00 29.56 10.44
N GLU A 359 -6.01 28.72 10.68
CA GLU A 359 -6.14 27.86 11.86
C GLU A 359 -6.31 28.65 13.17
N SER A 360 -6.03 27.98 14.29
CA SER A 360 -6.30 28.33 15.70
C SER A 360 -6.66 29.80 16.02
N ARG A 361 -7.87 29.97 16.59
CA ARG A 361 -8.40 31.22 17.20
C ARG A 361 -8.54 32.43 16.24
N GLN A 362 -8.32 32.29 14.94
CA GLN A 362 -8.52 33.35 13.93
C GLN A 362 -9.71 33.04 13.00
N GLU A 363 -10.33 34.08 12.44
CA GLU A 363 -11.45 33.91 11.50
C GLU A 363 -10.98 33.52 10.10
N ASN A 364 -11.71 32.60 9.46
CA ASN A 364 -11.53 32.23 8.06
C ASN A 364 -11.81 33.45 7.14
N ILE A 365 -10.87 33.77 6.24
CA ILE A 365 -11.01 34.90 5.31
C ILE A 365 -11.41 34.41 3.93
N TYR A 366 -12.42 35.05 3.34
CA TYR A 366 -12.95 34.67 2.02
C TYR A 366 -12.77 35.79 0.99
N ARG A 367 -12.29 35.44 -0.20
CA ARG A 367 -12.22 36.32 -1.37
C ARG A 367 -13.17 35.78 -2.43
N LEU A 368 -14.11 36.62 -2.89
CA LEU A 368 -15.11 36.27 -3.90
C LEU A 368 -14.90 37.12 -5.15
N TYR A 369 -14.98 36.51 -6.32
CA TYR A 369 -15.09 37.26 -7.57
C TYR A 369 -16.46 37.92 -7.66
N ALA A 370 -16.48 39.21 -8.00
CA ALA A 370 -17.68 40.04 -7.99
C ALA A 370 -17.63 41.06 -9.14
N PRO A 371 -18.03 40.67 -10.36
CA PRO A 371 -17.92 41.51 -11.56
C PRO A 371 -18.96 42.64 -11.62
N GLN A 372 -20.03 42.55 -10.82
CA GLN A 372 -21.13 43.51 -10.81
C GLN A 372 -21.24 44.26 -9.47
N ILE A 373 -21.85 45.44 -9.51
CA ILE A 373 -22.03 46.33 -8.36
C ILE A 373 -23.46 46.89 -8.40
N THR A 374 -24.13 46.99 -7.24
CA THR A 374 -25.44 47.64 -7.13
C THR A 374 -25.35 49.15 -7.35
N VAL A 375 -26.49 49.81 -7.57
CA VAL A 375 -26.59 51.28 -7.64
C VAL A 375 -26.02 51.93 -6.36
N ASP A 376 -26.16 51.29 -5.20
CA ASP A 376 -25.63 51.72 -3.90
C ASP A 376 -24.15 51.35 -3.67
N GLY A 377 -23.42 50.92 -4.71
CA GLY A 377 -21.98 50.61 -4.62
C GLY A 377 -21.64 49.25 -3.98
N ARG A 378 -22.60 48.37 -3.72
CA ARG A 378 -22.35 47.04 -3.11
C ARG A 378 -21.94 46.02 -4.18
N LYS A 379 -20.82 45.34 -3.98
CA LYS A 379 -20.37 44.26 -4.88
C LYS A 379 -21.34 43.08 -4.88
N ILE A 380 -21.60 42.50 -6.06
CA ILE A 380 -22.45 41.33 -6.27
C ILE A 380 -21.53 40.14 -6.66
N PRO A 381 -21.41 39.09 -5.82
CA PRO A 381 -20.62 37.91 -6.16
C PRO A 381 -21.12 37.19 -7.42
N PHE A 382 -20.19 36.58 -8.15
CA PHE A 382 -20.47 35.71 -9.30
C PHE A 382 -21.17 34.41 -8.88
N LEU A 383 -20.76 33.82 -7.75
CA LEU A 383 -21.36 32.58 -7.23
C LEU A 383 -22.67 32.83 -6.49
N GLN A 384 -23.62 31.90 -6.62
CA GLN A 384 -24.86 31.91 -5.85
C GLN A 384 -24.60 31.71 -4.36
N LYS A 385 -25.42 32.35 -3.52
CA LYS A 385 -25.33 32.27 -2.05
C LYS A 385 -25.32 30.82 -1.56
N THR A 386 -26.19 29.96 -2.08
CA THR A 386 -26.25 28.52 -1.77
C THR A 386 -24.93 27.81 -2.03
N THR A 387 -24.32 28.03 -3.20
CA THR A 387 -23.01 27.47 -3.56
C THR A 387 -21.92 27.94 -2.61
N ILE A 388 -21.86 29.24 -2.29
CA ILE A 388 -20.88 29.79 -1.33
C ILE A 388 -21.03 29.12 0.05
N PHE A 389 -22.25 29.02 0.59
CA PHE A 389 -22.49 28.39 1.90
C PHE A 389 -22.25 26.86 1.92
N LYS A 390 -22.25 26.18 0.77
CA LYS A 390 -21.73 24.81 0.65
C LYS A 390 -20.20 24.80 0.66
N LEU A 391 -19.57 25.60 -0.21
CA LEU A 391 -18.12 25.63 -0.40
C LEU A 391 -17.34 25.89 0.89
N ILE A 392 -17.70 26.94 1.65
CA ILE A 392 -16.95 27.36 2.85
C ILE A 392 -16.87 26.30 3.96
N LYS A 393 -17.83 25.35 3.97
CA LYS A 393 -17.88 24.21 4.91
C LYS A 393 -17.06 22.99 4.45
N VAL A 394 -16.79 22.87 3.15
CA VAL A 394 -16.19 21.66 2.56
C VAL A 394 -14.70 21.85 2.28
N ILE A 395 -14.31 23.01 1.73
CA ILE A 395 -12.91 23.27 1.32
C ILE A 395 -12.09 23.86 2.47
N GLY A 396 -10.77 23.62 2.47
CA GLY A 396 -9.79 24.23 3.38
C GLY A 396 -10.17 24.04 4.84
N LYS A 397 -10.38 22.79 5.28
CA LYS A 397 -10.70 22.46 6.68
C LYS A 397 -9.52 22.73 7.62
N HIS A 398 -8.32 22.43 7.15
CA HIS A 398 -7.05 22.62 7.85
C HIS A 398 -6.38 23.95 7.43
N LYS A 399 -5.29 24.32 8.10
CA LYS A 399 -4.41 25.45 7.79
C LYS A 399 -3.97 25.53 6.31
N SER A 400 -4.66 26.34 5.50
CA SER A 400 -4.52 26.27 4.04
C SER A 400 -5.06 27.51 3.30
N VAL A 401 -4.64 27.65 2.04
CA VAL A 401 -5.36 28.44 1.04
C VAL A 401 -6.08 27.50 0.08
N ALA A 402 -7.40 27.45 0.13
CA ALA A 402 -8.24 26.66 -0.77
C ALA A 402 -8.82 27.54 -1.89
N VAL A 403 -8.38 27.30 -3.13
CA VAL A 403 -8.87 27.94 -4.35
C VAL A 403 -9.91 27.04 -5.01
N TYR A 404 -11.13 27.54 -5.16
CA TYR A 404 -12.16 26.90 -5.98
C TYR A 404 -11.98 27.33 -7.44
N THR A 405 -11.79 26.38 -8.35
CA THR A 405 -11.56 26.64 -9.77
C THR A 405 -12.60 25.99 -10.69
N ASN A 406 -12.88 26.65 -11.80
CA ASN A 406 -13.75 26.18 -12.89
C ASN A 406 -12.94 26.14 -14.19
N ILE A 407 -12.58 24.94 -14.64
CA ILE A 407 -11.85 24.74 -15.91
C ILE A 407 -12.81 24.31 -17.02
N GLN A 408 -12.49 24.63 -18.28
CA GLN A 408 -13.20 24.11 -19.45
C GLN A 408 -12.40 22.96 -20.08
N TYR A 409 -12.97 21.77 -20.14
CA TYR A 409 -12.33 20.57 -20.71
C TYR A 409 -13.30 19.83 -21.63
N ASN A 410 -12.87 19.56 -22.88
CA ASN A 410 -13.67 18.93 -23.94
C ASN A 410 -15.08 19.55 -24.16
N GLY A 411 -15.23 20.84 -23.87
CA GLY A 411 -16.49 21.60 -23.99
C GLY A 411 -17.38 21.58 -22.75
N SER A 412 -17.05 20.77 -21.75
CA SER A 412 -17.71 20.75 -20.43
C SER A 412 -16.97 21.63 -19.42
N ASN A 413 -17.68 22.13 -18.41
CA ASN A 413 -17.08 22.81 -17.27
C ASN A 413 -16.82 21.78 -16.15
N ILE A 414 -15.62 21.79 -15.57
CA ILE A 414 -15.23 20.90 -14.46
C ILE A 414 -14.82 21.77 -13.26
N PHE A 415 -15.37 21.43 -12.10
CA PHE A 415 -15.19 22.17 -10.85
C PHE A 415 -14.22 21.44 -9.91
N MET A 416 -13.03 22.02 -9.76
CA MET A 416 -11.94 21.47 -8.93
C MET A 416 -11.63 22.40 -7.76
N VAL A 417 -10.89 21.90 -6.78
CA VAL A 417 -10.32 22.65 -5.67
C VAL A 417 -8.83 22.39 -5.63
N CYS A 418 -8.05 23.44 -5.39
CA CYS A 418 -6.61 23.41 -5.19
C CYS A 418 -6.32 24.00 -3.79
N GLU A 419 -5.81 23.18 -2.87
CA GLU A 419 -5.49 23.60 -1.50
C GLU A 419 -3.97 23.62 -1.30
N PHE A 420 -3.45 24.77 -0.86
CA PHE A 420 -2.03 24.96 -0.55
C PHE A 420 -1.85 24.91 0.97
N GLU A 421 -1.07 23.94 1.46
CA GLU A 421 -0.73 23.76 2.87
C GLU A 421 0.50 24.60 3.26
N ASP A 422 0.71 24.85 4.56
CA ASP A 422 1.87 25.62 5.04
C ASP A 422 3.19 24.84 5.03
N ASN A 423 3.15 23.52 4.86
CA ASN A 423 4.29 22.62 4.64
C ASN A 423 4.78 22.58 3.17
N GLY A 424 4.06 23.25 2.26
CA GLY A 424 4.36 23.32 0.83
C GLY A 424 3.65 22.29 -0.06
N ASN A 425 2.85 21.38 0.50
CA ASN A 425 2.01 20.46 -0.25
C ASN A 425 0.90 21.19 -1.00
N ILE A 426 0.47 20.60 -2.11
CA ILE A 426 -0.66 21.07 -2.91
C ILE A 426 -1.65 19.92 -3.13
N ILE A 427 -2.84 20.01 -2.54
CA ILE A 427 -3.91 19.01 -2.71
C ILE A 427 -4.83 19.45 -3.86
N VAL A 428 -5.15 18.55 -4.80
CA VAL A 428 -6.07 18.82 -5.91
C VAL A 428 -7.16 17.75 -5.98
N TYR A 429 -8.43 18.15 -5.99
CA TYR A 429 -9.58 17.25 -5.99
C TYR A 429 -10.88 17.88 -6.57
N PRO A 430 -11.85 17.11 -7.10
CA PRO A 430 -13.17 17.60 -7.45
C PRO A 430 -14.13 17.58 -6.24
N LEU A 431 -15.03 18.55 -6.15
CA LEU A 431 -16.03 18.63 -5.06
C LEU A 431 -17.13 17.56 -5.11
N THR A 432 -17.27 16.91 -6.26
CA THR A 432 -18.30 15.92 -6.58
C THR A 432 -17.74 15.01 -7.66
N ASP A 433 -18.13 13.74 -7.66
CA ASP A 433 -17.79 12.79 -8.73
C ASP A 433 -18.13 13.38 -10.11
N PHE A 434 -17.27 13.17 -11.11
CA PHE A 434 -17.42 13.73 -12.46
C PHE A 434 -18.72 13.24 -13.13
N GLU A 435 -19.51 14.15 -13.72
CA GLU A 435 -20.80 13.83 -14.37
C GLU A 435 -20.67 12.75 -15.46
N ASN A 436 -19.54 12.77 -16.17
CA ASN A 436 -19.09 11.70 -17.06
C ASN A 436 -17.68 11.30 -16.58
N PRO A 437 -17.39 10.01 -16.34
CA PRO A 437 -16.07 9.56 -15.93
C PRO A 437 -14.99 9.93 -16.96
N ILE A 438 -13.79 10.24 -16.46
CA ILE A 438 -12.64 10.57 -17.29
C ILE A 438 -12.06 9.27 -17.85
N LEU A 439 -12.30 9.04 -19.14
CA LEU A 439 -11.89 7.84 -19.86
C LEU A 439 -10.37 7.67 -19.86
N LEU A 440 -9.90 6.47 -19.53
CA LEU A 440 -8.50 6.06 -19.64
C LEU A 440 -8.15 5.83 -21.12
N THR A 441 -6.98 6.31 -21.57
CA THR A 441 -6.53 6.06 -22.96
C THR A 441 -5.87 4.68 -23.09
N VAL A 442 -5.66 4.22 -24.32
CA VAL A 442 -5.01 2.93 -24.60
C VAL A 442 -3.57 3.18 -25.05
N GLY A 443 -2.61 2.64 -24.30
CA GLY A 443 -1.19 2.70 -24.61
C GLY A 443 -0.37 3.41 -23.53
N GLU A 444 0.68 4.11 -23.94
CA GLU A 444 1.63 4.72 -23.01
C GLU A 444 1.08 5.98 -22.31
N ASN A 445 0.12 6.65 -22.95
CA ASN A 445 -0.53 7.87 -22.46
C ASN A 445 -1.80 7.61 -21.62
N MET A 446 -1.89 6.48 -20.91
CA MET A 446 -3.12 5.97 -20.27
C MET A 446 -3.87 7.02 -19.42
N PHE A 447 -3.13 7.92 -18.78
CA PHE A 447 -3.64 8.96 -17.87
C PHE A 447 -3.68 10.38 -18.46
N GLU A 448 -3.36 10.58 -19.74
CA GLU A 448 -3.27 11.90 -20.40
C GLU A 448 -4.54 12.76 -20.21
N ASN A 449 -5.73 12.17 -20.23
CA ASN A 449 -6.98 12.91 -20.02
C ASN A 449 -7.10 13.50 -18.60
N ILE A 450 -6.67 12.75 -17.57
CA ILE A 450 -6.75 13.20 -16.17
C ILE A 450 -5.56 14.10 -15.80
N ASP A 451 -4.37 13.84 -16.39
CA ASP A 451 -3.21 14.72 -16.27
C ASP A 451 -3.50 16.12 -16.84
N ASN A 452 -4.16 16.21 -18.00
CA ASN A 452 -4.59 17.50 -18.56
C ASN A 452 -5.58 18.23 -17.64
N ILE A 453 -6.53 17.53 -17.01
CA ILE A 453 -7.51 18.11 -16.06
C ILE A 453 -6.82 18.66 -14.81
N VAL A 454 -5.89 17.92 -14.22
CA VAL A 454 -5.13 18.38 -13.05
C VAL A 454 -4.21 19.55 -13.43
N SER A 455 -3.47 19.42 -14.53
CA SER A 455 -2.57 20.46 -15.07
C SER A 455 -3.29 21.80 -15.29
N LEU A 456 -4.43 21.80 -16.00
CA LEU A 456 -5.26 22.99 -16.24
C LEU A 456 -5.79 23.62 -14.95
N SER A 457 -5.99 22.82 -13.90
CA SER A 457 -6.48 23.32 -12.60
C SER A 457 -5.38 24.01 -11.79
N ILE A 458 -4.17 23.44 -11.75
CA ILE A 458 -3.13 23.85 -10.79
C ILE A 458 -1.97 24.65 -11.40
N ASN A 459 -1.51 24.33 -12.61
CA ASN A 459 -0.30 24.97 -13.15
C ASN A 459 -0.44 26.50 -13.31
N PRO A 460 -1.57 27.06 -13.77
CA PRO A 460 -1.75 28.52 -13.81
C PRO A 460 -1.82 29.19 -12.42
N LEU A 461 -2.09 28.44 -11.35
CA LEU A 461 -1.99 28.94 -9.97
C LEU A 461 -0.53 28.89 -9.48
N ILE A 462 0.21 27.82 -9.80
CA ILE A 462 1.65 27.73 -9.50
C ILE A 462 2.41 28.84 -10.23
N GLU A 463 2.11 29.11 -11.51
CA GLU A 463 2.75 30.18 -12.29
C GLU A 463 2.50 31.59 -11.73
N GLN A 464 1.39 31.83 -11.02
CA GLN A 464 1.15 33.10 -10.33
C GLN A 464 2.02 33.27 -9.07
N ILE A 465 2.27 32.20 -8.31
CA ILE A 465 3.01 32.28 -7.04
C ILE A 465 4.52 32.07 -7.22
N LYS A 466 4.93 31.26 -8.19
CA LYS A 466 6.31 30.82 -8.43
C LYS A 466 7.32 31.99 -8.55
N PRO A 467 7.04 33.09 -9.28
CA PRO A 467 7.98 34.22 -9.38
C PRO A 467 8.30 34.92 -8.06
N PHE A 468 7.46 34.79 -7.02
CA PHE A 468 7.74 35.30 -5.68
C PHE A 468 8.65 34.35 -4.90
N PHE A 469 8.38 33.04 -4.98
CA PHE A 469 9.12 32.02 -4.25
C PHE A 469 10.53 31.76 -4.84
N GLU A 470 10.69 31.83 -6.16
CA GLU A 470 12.01 31.73 -6.82
C GLU A 470 12.96 32.86 -6.40
N GLN A 471 12.46 34.06 -6.11
CA GLN A 471 13.28 35.17 -5.55
C GLN A 471 13.84 34.86 -4.15
N SER A 472 13.20 33.91 -3.44
CA SER A 472 13.64 33.42 -2.14
C SER A 472 14.47 32.13 -2.24
N GLY A 473 14.78 31.67 -3.46
CA GLY A 473 15.46 30.39 -3.73
C GLY A 473 14.55 29.15 -3.62
N LEU A 474 13.24 29.34 -3.47
CA LEU A 474 12.27 28.25 -3.31
C LEU A 474 11.69 27.84 -4.68
N ILE A 475 12.01 26.64 -5.12
CA ILE A 475 11.53 26.09 -6.40
C ILE A 475 10.23 25.34 -6.16
N ILE A 476 9.14 25.82 -6.76
CA ILE A 476 7.86 25.09 -6.82
C ILE A 476 7.79 24.39 -8.20
N PRO A 477 7.79 23.04 -8.23
CA PRO A 477 7.67 22.29 -9.49
C PRO A 477 6.25 22.44 -10.06
N LEU A 478 6.14 22.45 -11.39
CA LEU A 478 4.85 22.32 -12.07
C LEU A 478 4.37 20.87 -12.02
N PHE A 479 3.05 20.66 -12.02
CA PHE A 479 2.46 19.34 -12.20
C PHE A 479 2.71 18.85 -13.63
N ASN A 480 3.27 17.64 -13.77
CA ASN A 480 3.52 17.00 -15.07
C ASN A 480 2.54 15.85 -15.34
N SER A 481 2.39 14.93 -14.39
CA SER A 481 1.49 13.76 -14.47
C SER A 481 1.24 13.18 -13.08
N ILE A 482 0.11 12.50 -12.87
CA ILE A 482 -0.21 11.75 -11.65
C ILE A 482 0.76 10.58 -11.41
N GLN A 483 1.55 10.18 -12.41
CA GLN A 483 2.62 9.18 -12.27
C GLN A 483 3.97 9.75 -11.77
N SER A 484 4.04 11.05 -11.42
CA SER A 484 5.29 11.73 -11.07
C SER A 484 5.83 11.36 -9.67
N LEU A 485 7.12 11.62 -9.43
CA LEU A 485 7.86 11.05 -8.29
C LEU A 485 7.80 11.73 -6.89
N ASN A 486 7.14 12.85 -6.54
CA ASN A 486 6.22 13.75 -7.23
C ASN A 486 4.80 13.72 -6.61
N VAL A 487 3.88 12.96 -7.21
CA VAL A 487 2.43 13.01 -6.93
C VAL A 487 1.97 11.72 -6.22
N GLU A 488 1.14 11.87 -5.19
CA GLU A 488 0.49 10.78 -4.44
C GLU A 488 -1.04 10.81 -4.71
N ILE A 489 -1.69 9.65 -4.72
CA ILE A 489 -3.16 9.52 -4.73
C ILE A 489 -3.64 9.16 -3.33
N ARG A 490 -4.64 9.89 -2.82
CA ARG A 490 -5.27 9.64 -1.51
C ARG A 490 -6.67 9.05 -1.60
N ASP A 491 -7.40 9.33 -2.67
CA ASP A 491 -8.59 8.59 -3.08
C ASP A 491 -8.69 8.63 -4.59
N LEU A 492 -9.14 7.54 -5.18
CA LEU A 492 -9.53 7.44 -6.57
C LEU A 492 -10.74 6.51 -6.64
N LYS A 493 -11.77 6.97 -7.36
CA LYS A 493 -12.93 6.15 -7.70
C LYS A 493 -12.86 5.76 -9.16
N PHE A 494 -12.88 4.46 -9.43
CA PHE A 494 -13.03 3.91 -10.77
C PHE A 494 -14.48 3.51 -11.02
N GLN A 495 -14.97 3.82 -12.21
CA GLN A 495 -16.30 3.44 -12.67
C GLN A 495 -16.20 2.65 -13.97
N THR A 496 -17.03 1.63 -14.14
CA THR A 496 -17.30 0.97 -15.42
C THR A 496 -18.80 0.61 -15.49
N SER A 497 -19.37 0.57 -16.69
CA SER A 497 -20.79 0.32 -16.88
C SER A 497 -21.02 -0.68 -18.02
N TYR A 498 -21.87 -1.68 -17.81
CA TYR A 498 -22.16 -2.72 -18.80
C TYR A 498 -23.65 -2.87 -19.05
N ASN A 499 -24.04 -2.99 -20.31
CA ASN A 499 -25.36 -3.49 -20.69
C ASN A 499 -25.39 -5.01 -20.48
N ILE A 500 -26.33 -5.52 -19.68
CA ILE A 500 -26.46 -6.95 -19.34
C ILE A 500 -27.79 -7.54 -19.84
N THR A 501 -27.81 -8.84 -20.12
CA THR A 501 -29.02 -9.56 -20.59
C THR A 501 -29.55 -10.58 -19.60
N LYS A 502 -28.83 -10.85 -18.50
CA LYS A 502 -29.20 -11.84 -17.48
C LYS A 502 -28.88 -11.34 -16.06
N PRO A 503 -29.66 -11.76 -15.05
CA PRO A 503 -29.31 -11.50 -13.65
C PRO A 503 -28.01 -12.21 -13.26
N ILE A 504 -27.14 -11.50 -12.55
CA ILE A 504 -25.85 -12.00 -12.09
C ILE A 504 -26.05 -12.78 -10.77
N ASN A 505 -25.32 -13.88 -10.62
CA ASN A 505 -25.28 -14.67 -9.39
C ASN A 505 -23.83 -15.05 -9.10
N ILE A 506 -23.18 -14.25 -8.24
CA ILE A 506 -21.78 -14.38 -7.84
C ILE A 506 -21.52 -15.75 -7.19
N ASN A 507 -22.46 -16.23 -6.38
CA ASN A 507 -22.32 -17.45 -5.57
C ASN A 507 -22.17 -18.73 -6.41
N LYS A 508 -22.52 -18.69 -7.71
CA LYS A 508 -22.25 -19.78 -8.67
C LYS A 508 -20.80 -19.86 -9.16
N PHE A 509 -20.03 -18.78 -8.99
CA PHE A 509 -18.65 -18.64 -9.44
C PHE A 509 -17.70 -18.32 -8.26
N ILE A 510 -18.15 -18.58 -7.03
CA ILE A 510 -17.44 -18.33 -5.78
C ILE A 510 -16.00 -18.87 -5.81
N GLY A 511 -15.77 -20.07 -6.36
CA GLY A 511 -14.47 -20.74 -6.39
C GLY A 511 -13.41 -20.12 -7.30
N CYS A 512 -13.75 -19.07 -8.04
CA CYS A 512 -12.79 -18.21 -8.75
C CYS A 512 -12.90 -16.74 -8.31
N ILE A 513 -14.11 -16.20 -8.07
CA ILE A 513 -14.29 -14.81 -7.64
C ILE A 513 -13.64 -14.56 -6.26
N SER A 514 -13.67 -15.54 -5.35
CA SER A 514 -13.03 -15.45 -4.03
C SER A 514 -11.51 -15.27 -4.06
N SER A 515 -10.84 -15.60 -5.17
CA SER A 515 -9.39 -15.34 -5.32
C SER A 515 -9.05 -13.87 -5.58
N VAL A 516 -10.06 -13.01 -5.82
CA VAL A 516 -9.89 -11.58 -6.13
C VAL A 516 -10.75 -10.68 -5.23
N PHE A 517 -11.91 -11.15 -4.78
CA PHE A 517 -12.86 -10.39 -3.97
C PHE A 517 -13.35 -11.17 -2.75
N VAL A 518 -13.42 -10.48 -1.60
CA VAL A 518 -14.33 -10.88 -0.50
C VAL A 518 -15.75 -10.43 -0.89
N ILE A 519 -16.77 -11.21 -0.51
CA ILE A 519 -18.18 -10.92 -0.82
C ILE A 519 -18.87 -10.46 0.46
N GLU A 520 -19.22 -9.16 0.53
CA GLU A 520 -19.98 -8.58 1.64
C GLU A 520 -21.49 -8.81 1.43
N SER A 521 -21.99 -8.64 0.20
CA SER A 521 -23.40 -8.88 -0.17
C SER A 521 -23.53 -9.40 -1.60
N SER A 522 -24.30 -10.47 -1.79
CA SER A 522 -24.61 -11.06 -3.10
C SER A 522 -26.00 -10.71 -3.66
N ASN A 523 -26.69 -9.71 -3.07
CA ASN A 523 -28.07 -9.39 -3.40
C ASN A 523 -28.23 -8.53 -4.67
N PHE A 524 -28.42 -9.19 -5.82
CA PHE A 524 -28.66 -8.56 -7.13
C PHE A 524 -29.78 -7.50 -7.17
N LYS A 525 -30.75 -7.48 -6.24
CA LYS A 525 -31.81 -6.46 -6.18
C LYS A 525 -31.43 -5.19 -5.42
N ASN A 526 -30.60 -5.31 -4.38
CA ASN A 526 -30.24 -4.20 -3.51
C ASN A 526 -28.86 -3.60 -3.86
N GLY A 527 -28.10 -4.28 -4.71
CA GLY A 527 -26.69 -4.01 -4.98
C GLY A 527 -25.84 -5.18 -4.51
N ILE A 528 -24.89 -5.60 -5.35
CA ILE A 528 -23.85 -6.56 -4.95
C ILE A 528 -22.69 -5.74 -4.37
N GLN A 529 -22.23 -6.10 -3.18
CA GLN A 529 -21.10 -5.46 -2.50
C GLN A 529 -19.97 -6.47 -2.36
N LEU A 530 -18.83 -6.13 -2.96
CA LEU A 530 -17.60 -6.90 -2.94
C LEU A 530 -16.47 -6.02 -2.38
N ARG A 531 -15.40 -6.64 -1.91
CA ARG A 531 -14.17 -5.95 -1.48
C ARG A 531 -12.98 -6.55 -2.20
N TYR A 532 -12.32 -5.75 -3.03
CA TYR A 532 -11.18 -6.17 -3.85
C TYR A 532 -9.96 -6.41 -2.96
N LYS A 533 -9.50 -7.67 -2.86
CA LYS A 533 -8.51 -8.11 -1.87
C LYS A 533 -7.07 -8.21 -2.38
N ARG A 534 -6.84 -8.08 -3.69
CA ARG A 534 -5.49 -8.07 -4.28
C ARG A 534 -4.86 -6.68 -4.18
N VAL A 535 -4.66 -6.26 -2.93
CA VAL A 535 -4.04 -4.99 -2.50
C VAL A 535 -2.81 -5.27 -1.64
N ALA A 536 -1.88 -4.33 -1.59
CA ALA A 536 -0.72 -4.41 -0.71
C ALA A 536 -1.14 -4.43 0.77
N ASN A 537 -0.57 -5.37 1.53
CA ASN A 537 -0.86 -5.59 2.94
C ASN A 537 -2.36 -5.77 3.26
N PHE A 538 -3.05 -6.53 2.39
CA PHE A 538 -4.44 -6.93 2.61
C PHE A 538 -4.62 -7.61 3.97
N ASN A 539 -5.68 -7.21 4.69
CA ASN A 539 -6.14 -7.83 5.92
C ASN A 539 -7.68 -7.90 5.89
N LYS A 540 -8.26 -9.08 6.17
CA LYS A 540 -9.71 -9.30 6.13
C LYS A 540 -10.35 -8.70 7.38
N ARG A 541 -10.97 -7.52 7.21
CA ARG A 541 -11.59 -6.71 8.26
C ARG A 541 -13.10 -6.63 8.10
N ASP A 542 -13.82 -6.48 9.21
CA ASP A 542 -15.27 -6.25 9.19
C ASP A 542 -15.60 -4.87 8.60
N SER A 543 -16.79 -4.71 8.01
CA SER A 543 -17.11 -3.50 7.23
C SER A 543 -17.09 -2.19 8.02
N GLN A 544 -17.25 -2.22 9.35
CA GLN A 544 -17.07 -1.07 10.24
C GLN A 544 -15.57 -0.75 10.45
N GLU A 545 -14.73 -1.75 10.74
CA GLU A 545 -13.27 -1.57 10.87
C GLU A 545 -12.63 -1.10 9.57
N ALA A 546 -13.03 -1.70 8.45
CA ALA A 546 -12.59 -1.32 7.11
C ALA A 546 -12.93 0.15 6.81
N PHE A 547 -14.14 0.60 7.15
CA PHE A 547 -14.56 1.99 6.98
C PHE A 547 -13.70 2.96 7.80
N ILE A 548 -13.42 2.64 9.07
CA ILE A 548 -12.56 3.50 9.92
C ILE A 548 -11.16 3.63 9.31
N ILE A 549 -10.53 2.52 8.89
CA ILE A 549 -9.20 2.54 8.26
C ILE A 549 -9.22 3.37 6.95
N GLU A 550 -10.23 3.17 6.10
CA GLU A 550 -10.44 3.98 4.88
C GLU A 550 -10.52 5.49 5.19
N LYS A 551 -11.10 5.90 6.32
CA LYS A 551 -11.23 7.31 6.71
C LYS A 551 -9.97 7.92 7.34
N ILE A 552 -9.21 7.15 8.10
CA ILE A 552 -7.92 7.62 8.64
C ILE A 552 -6.93 7.87 7.48
N ASP A 553 -6.83 6.96 6.49
CA ASP A 553 -5.94 7.17 5.34
C ASP A 553 -6.38 8.33 4.41
N GLN A 554 -7.70 8.59 4.32
CA GLN A 554 -8.24 9.79 3.64
C GLN A 554 -7.88 11.12 4.35
N GLY A 555 -7.46 11.05 5.61
CA GLY A 555 -7.05 12.19 6.45
C GLY A 555 -8.20 12.91 7.16
N LEU A 556 -9.25 12.18 7.57
CA LEU A 556 -10.33 12.76 8.39
C LEU A 556 -9.90 12.83 9.87
N LYS A 557 -10.33 13.88 10.59
CA LYS A 557 -10.17 13.96 12.05
C LYS A 557 -11.10 12.97 12.76
N LEU A 558 -10.72 12.53 13.96
CA LEU A 558 -11.45 11.54 14.76
C LEU A 558 -12.94 11.90 14.94
N ASP A 559 -13.26 13.18 15.25
CA ASP A 559 -14.63 13.67 15.32
C ASP A 559 -15.41 13.46 14.01
N GLU A 560 -14.78 13.71 12.85
CA GLU A 560 -15.40 13.55 11.54
C GLU A 560 -15.59 12.07 11.18
N ILE A 561 -14.68 11.19 11.64
CA ILE A 561 -14.81 9.74 11.47
C ILE A 561 -16.02 9.23 12.25
N ILE A 562 -16.19 9.62 13.52
CA ILE A 562 -17.37 9.29 14.33
C ILE A 562 -18.63 9.85 13.67
N GLU A 563 -18.60 11.11 13.23
CA GLU A 563 -19.71 11.74 12.53
C GLU A 563 -20.09 11.01 11.24
N GLU A 564 -19.15 10.46 10.46
CA GLU A 564 -19.48 9.69 9.25
C GLU A 564 -19.89 8.23 9.55
N LEU A 565 -19.28 7.60 10.56
CA LEU A 565 -19.63 6.24 11.01
C LEU A 565 -21.11 6.16 11.42
N LEU A 566 -21.56 7.08 12.29
CA LEU A 566 -22.95 7.17 12.77
C LEU A 566 -23.96 7.61 11.70
N LYS A 567 -23.50 8.07 10.53
CA LYS A 567 -24.35 8.33 9.35
C LYS A 567 -24.44 7.12 8.41
N GLN A 568 -23.55 6.15 8.56
CA GLN A 568 -23.40 5.00 7.66
C GLN A 568 -23.87 3.68 8.31
N PHE A 569 -23.90 3.61 9.63
CA PHE A 569 -24.25 2.43 10.42
C PHE A 569 -25.26 2.81 11.52
N ASP A 570 -26.52 2.36 11.37
CA ASP A 570 -27.61 2.64 12.33
C ASP A 570 -27.49 1.84 13.65
N ASP A 571 -26.54 0.91 13.73
CA ASP A 571 -26.34 -0.04 14.84
C ASP A 571 -25.24 0.37 15.85
N LEU A 572 -24.64 1.55 15.66
CA LEU A 572 -23.56 2.08 16.50
C LEU A 572 -24.00 3.33 17.30
N ASP A 573 -23.41 3.52 18.47
CA ASP A 573 -23.47 4.76 19.25
C ASP A 573 -22.08 5.40 19.42
N ASN A 574 -22.00 6.57 20.07
CA ASN A 574 -20.74 7.30 20.26
C ASN A 574 -19.71 6.51 21.09
N GLU A 575 -20.13 5.72 22.08
CA GLU A 575 -19.22 5.00 22.97
C GLU A 575 -18.64 3.78 22.23
N MET A 576 -19.50 3.02 21.54
CA MET A 576 -19.07 1.92 20.67
C MET A 576 -18.19 2.40 19.50
N ALA A 577 -18.47 3.59 18.93
CA ALA A 577 -17.66 4.19 17.89
C ALA A 577 -16.24 4.54 18.39
N LEU A 578 -16.13 5.11 19.59
CA LEU A 578 -14.85 5.44 20.23
C LEU A 578 -14.05 4.18 20.58
N ASP A 579 -14.67 3.18 21.20
CA ASP A 579 -14.02 1.90 21.54
C ASP A 579 -13.49 1.19 20.28
N LEU A 580 -14.25 1.19 19.18
CA LEU A 580 -13.82 0.58 17.92
C LEU A 580 -12.64 1.33 17.29
N ILE A 581 -12.62 2.66 17.36
CA ILE A 581 -11.48 3.47 16.90
C ILE A 581 -10.25 3.18 17.78
N LEU A 582 -10.38 3.20 19.12
CA LEU A 582 -9.28 2.93 20.04
C LEU A 582 -8.68 1.52 19.84
N LYS A 583 -9.51 0.50 19.63
CA LYS A 583 -9.08 -0.86 19.28
C LYS A 583 -8.28 -0.88 17.98
N ILE A 584 -8.75 -0.19 16.94
CA ILE A 584 -8.02 -0.12 15.67
C ILE A 584 -6.68 0.58 15.86
N GLN A 585 -6.65 1.71 16.60
CA GLN A 585 -5.44 2.49 16.85
C GLN A 585 -4.31 1.68 17.53
N SER A 586 -4.62 0.79 18.49
CA SER A 586 -3.60 -0.09 19.11
C SER A 586 -3.16 -1.24 18.19
N GLU A 587 -3.97 -1.62 17.20
CA GLU A 587 -3.60 -2.59 16.16
C GLU A 587 -2.87 -1.98 14.94
N LEU A 588 -2.83 -0.64 14.78
CA LEU A 588 -2.23 0.02 13.61
C LEU A 588 -0.69 -0.09 13.57
N GLU A 589 -0.16 -1.10 12.88
CA GLU A 589 1.20 -1.02 12.34
C GLU A 589 1.33 0.10 11.29
N VAL A 590 2.51 0.69 11.21
CA VAL A 590 2.84 1.81 10.30
C VAL A 590 4.02 1.49 9.39
N ILE A 591 4.06 2.12 8.22
CA ILE A 591 5.18 2.03 7.28
C ILE A 591 5.98 3.34 7.35
N ARG A 592 7.23 3.29 7.82
CA ARG A 592 8.14 4.44 7.81
C ARG A 592 8.91 4.52 6.50
N GLY A 593 9.03 5.73 5.95
CA GLY A 593 9.75 5.99 4.69
C GLY A 593 9.15 5.32 3.45
N ALA A 594 7.89 4.87 3.50
CA ALA A 594 7.19 4.16 2.43
C ALA A 594 7.26 4.89 1.06
N ASN A 595 7.26 6.21 1.12
CA ASN A 595 7.54 7.12 0.03
C ASN A 595 8.51 8.20 0.52
N LYS A 596 9.28 8.82 -0.40
CA LYS A 596 10.17 9.98 -0.15
C LYS A 596 9.42 11.27 0.27
N ARG A 597 8.18 11.17 0.75
CA ARG A 597 7.15 12.22 0.76
C ARG A 597 6.24 12.23 1.99
N ARG A 598 6.02 11.08 2.65
CA ARG A 598 5.22 10.96 3.87
C ARG A 598 6.02 10.09 4.85
N ALA A 599 6.30 10.61 6.05
CA ALA A 599 7.17 9.93 7.01
C ALA A 599 6.58 8.61 7.50
N LEU A 600 5.25 8.55 7.62
CA LEU A 600 4.44 7.45 8.14
C LEU A 600 3.19 7.22 7.27
N MET A 601 2.86 5.95 7.01
CA MET A 601 1.59 5.51 6.40
C MET A 601 0.99 4.38 7.24
N ILE A 602 -0.33 4.19 7.19
CA ILE A 602 -0.95 2.97 7.76
C ILE A 602 -0.51 1.77 6.92
N LYS A 603 -0.22 0.65 7.60
CA LYS A 603 0.26 -0.59 6.96
C LYS A 603 -0.86 -1.59 6.67
N ILE A 604 -2.02 -1.45 7.29
CA ILE A 604 -3.16 -2.36 7.14
C ILE A 604 -4.08 -1.85 6.03
N ASN A 605 -4.35 -2.67 5.02
CA ASN A 605 -5.28 -2.33 3.95
C ASN A 605 -6.49 -3.28 3.95
N PRO A 606 -7.73 -2.81 4.16
CA PRO A 606 -8.91 -3.67 4.13
C PRO A 606 -9.30 -4.13 2.71
N GLY A 607 -8.75 -3.52 1.65
CA GLY A 607 -9.14 -3.77 0.26
C GLY A 607 -10.29 -2.88 -0.21
N PHE A 608 -10.31 -2.59 -1.52
CA PHE A 608 -11.15 -1.54 -2.09
C PHE A 608 -12.63 -1.92 -2.20
N LYS A 609 -13.51 -1.10 -1.63
CA LYS A 609 -14.96 -1.29 -1.68
C LYS A 609 -15.46 -1.23 -3.12
N THR A 610 -16.16 -2.28 -3.55
CA THR A 610 -16.63 -2.49 -4.93
C THR A 610 -18.14 -2.71 -4.94
N GLU A 611 -18.89 -1.73 -5.42
CA GLU A 611 -20.36 -1.76 -5.50
C GLU A 611 -20.82 -2.01 -6.94
N MET A 612 -21.68 -3.02 -7.15
CA MET A 612 -22.33 -3.27 -8.44
C MET A 612 -23.83 -2.97 -8.33
N ASN A 613 -24.23 -1.82 -8.86
CA ASN A 613 -25.58 -1.28 -8.79
C ASN A 613 -26.29 -1.49 -10.14
N VAL A 614 -27.43 -2.20 -10.13
CA VAL A 614 -28.16 -2.60 -11.34
C VAL A 614 -29.36 -1.69 -11.58
N ASN A 615 -29.36 -0.97 -12.70
CA ASN A 615 -30.55 -0.29 -13.20
C ASN A 615 -31.45 -1.29 -13.93
N VAL A 616 -32.45 -1.80 -13.20
CA VAL A 616 -33.42 -2.80 -13.70
C VAL A 616 -34.27 -2.27 -14.88
N ILE A 617 -34.35 -0.95 -15.08
CA ILE A 617 -35.12 -0.34 -16.19
C ILE A 617 -34.29 -0.33 -17.49
N THR A 618 -33.02 0.08 -17.43
CA THR A 618 -32.14 0.12 -18.61
C THR A 618 -31.42 -1.21 -18.88
N SER A 619 -31.47 -2.16 -17.94
CA SER A 619 -30.64 -3.38 -17.93
C SER A 619 -29.13 -3.07 -17.96
N GLU A 620 -28.74 -1.98 -17.31
CA GLU A 620 -27.35 -1.54 -17.19
C GLU A 620 -26.85 -1.81 -15.76
N ILE A 621 -25.64 -2.37 -15.63
CA ILE A 621 -24.96 -2.54 -14.34
C ILE A 621 -23.81 -1.55 -14.24
N LYS A 622 -23.91 -0.65 -13.26
CA LYS A 622 -22.88 0.32 -12.90
C LYS A 622 -22.00 -0.27 -11.81
N ILE A 623 -20.71 -0.42 -12.07
CA ILE A 623 -19.74 -0.87 -11.07
C ILE A 623 -18.89 0.33 -10.64
N ILE A 624 -18.71 0.51 -9.33
CA ILE A 624 -17.87 1.55 -8.73
C ILE A 624 -16.89 0.89 -7.78
N VAL A 625 -15.60 1.18 -7.92
CA VAL A 625 -14.54 0.81 -6.97
C VAL A 625 -13.99 2.08 -6.34
N SER A 626 -13.94 2.16 -5.00
CA SER A 626 -13.55 3.37 -4.26
C SER A 626 -12.37 3.11 -3.31
N GLY A 627 -11.64 4.16 -2.94
CA GLY A 627 -10.48 4.06 -2.04
C GLY A 627 -9.19 3.60 -2.73
N ILE A 628 -9.10 3.67 -4.07
CA ILE A 628 -7.90 3.26 -4.81
C ILE A 628 -6.77 4.27 -4.52
N ASN A 629 -5.64 3.78 -4.01
CA ASN A 629 -4.51 4.61 -3.57
C ASN A 629 -3.29 4.61 -4.52
N ASP A 630 -3.35 3.88 -5.65
CA ASP A 630 -2.31 3.86 -6.68
C ASP A 630 -2.94 3.77 -8.09
N VAL A 631 -2.38 4.50 -9.06
CA VAL A 631 -2.74 4.43 -10.48
C VAL A 631 -2.63 3.02 -11.05
N TYR A 632 -1.65 2.21 -10.60
CA TYR A 632 -1.34 0.94 -11.26
C TYR A 632 -2.46 -0.09 -11.09
N TYR A 633 -3.29 0.00 -10.04
CA TYR A 633 -4.51 -0.81 -9.91
C TYR A 633 -5.52 -0.59 -11.06
N LEU A 634 -5.49 0.56 -11.75
CA LEU A 634 -6.33 0.80 -12.93
C LEU A 634 -5.91 -0.02 -14.16
N SER A 635 -4.76 -0.71 -14.11
CA SER A 635 -4.39 -1.71 -15.12
C SER A 635 -4.86 -3.13 -14.78
N THR A 636 -5.22 -3.43 -13.51
CA THR A 636 -5.67 -4.77 -13.08
C THR A 636 -7.17 -4.86 -12.76
N ILE A 637 -7.74 -3.86 -12.08
CA ILE A 637 -9.18 -3.83 -11.72
C ILE A 637 -10.09 -4.03 -12.95
N PRO A 638 -9.88 -3.36 -14.11
CA PRO A 638 -10.74 -3.56 -15.28
C PRO A 638 -10.70 -4.99 -15.85
N ILE A 639 -9.59 -5.71 -15.70
CA ILE A 639 -9.43 -7.09 -16.16
C ILE A 639 -10.41 -7.99 -15.40
N TYR A 640 -10.35 -7.93 -14.07
CA TYR A 640 -11.22 -8.72 -13.21
C TYR A 640 -12.70 -8.37 -13.38
N LEU A 641 -13.04 -7.08 -13.41
CA LEU A 641 -14.44 -6.64 -13.57
C LEU A 641 -15.02 -7.08 -14.92
N ASN A 642 -14.29 -6.86 -16.03
CA ASN A 642 -14.76 -7.27 -17.35
C ASN A 642 -14.91 -8.80 -17.43
N THR A 643 -13.93 -9.57 -16.93
CA THR A 643 -14.01 -11.04 -16.94
C THR A 643 -15.14 -11.57 -16.06
N ILE A 644 -15.44 -10.99 -14.89
CA ILE A 644 -16.58 -11.39 -14.04
C ILE A 644 -17.92 -11.15 -14.77
N ILE A 645 -18.09 -10.00 -15.44
CA ILE A 645 -19.27 -9.76 -16.28
C ILE A 645 -19.30 -10.73 -17.48
N ARG A 646 -18.15 -11.02 -18.11
CA ARG A 646 -18.04 -11.92 -19.26
C ARG A 646 -18.43 -13.37 -18.93
N ILE A 647 -17.93 -13.95 -17.83
CA ILE A 647 -18.29 -15.33 -17.44
C ILE A 647 -19.77 -15.46 -17.01
N THR A 648 -20.35 -14.40 -16.42
CA THR A 648 -21.74 -14.41 -15.96
C THR A 648 -22.76 -14.16 -17.09
N GLN A 649 -22.42 -13.32 -18.08
CA GLN A 649 -23.29 -13.02 -19.23
C GLN A 649 -23.09 -13.97 -20.42
N ASP A 650 -21.85 -14.18 -20.87
CA ASP A 650 -21.53 -14.95 -22.07
C ASP A 650 -20.15 -15.64 -22.05
N ILE A 651 -20.04 -16.69 -21.23
CA ILE A 651 -18.86 -17.55 -21.08
C ILE A 651 -18.26 -18.07 -22.42
N ASN A 652 -19.04 -18.14 -23.50
CA ASN A 652 -18.56 -18.55 -24.84
C ASN A 652 -17.63 -17.50 -25.50
N SER A 653 -17.75 -16.24 -25.11
CA SER A 653 -16.97 -15.12 -25.65
C SER A 653 -15.59 -14.96 -25.03
N SER A 654 -15.23 -15.86 -24.11
CA SER A 654 -14.01 -15.81 -23.29
C SER A 654 -12.72 -16.26 -24.00
N GLY A 655 -12.82 -16.84 -25.20
CA GLY A 655 -11.69 -17.45 -25.90
C GLY A 655 -11.30 -18.85 -25.38
N ILE A 656 -11.50 -19.12 -24.08
CA ILE A 656 -11.07 -20.34 -23.39
C ILE A 656 -12.12 -21.46 -23.46
N LYS A 657 -11.66 -22.71 -23.36
CA LYS A 657 -12.50 -23.90 -23.12
C LYS A 657 -13.34 -23.72 -21.84
N ILE A 658 -14.67 -23.71 -21.99
CA ILE A 658 -15.67 -23.56 -20.91
C ILE A 658 -15.46 -24.58 -19.77
N SER A 659 -14.90 -25.77 -20.05
CA SER A 659 -14.54 -26.76 -19.05
C SER A 659 -13.42 -26.33 -18.09
N LYS A 660 -12.42 -25.55 -18.53
CA LYS A 660 -11.38 -24.96 -17.64
C LYS A 660 -12.06 -23.98 -16.67
N ILE A 661 -12.87 -23.06 -17.20
CA ILE A 661 -13.60 -22.05 -16.42
C ILE A 661 -14.54 -22.71 -15.39
N ASN A 662 -15.32 -23.71 -15.80
CA ASN A 662 -16.23 -24.39 -14.89
C ASN A 662 -15.49 -25.23 -13.82
N LYS A 663 -14.35 -25.86 -14.13
CA LYS A 663 -13.49 -26.56 -13.14
C LYS A 663 -12.98 -25.59 -12.07
N LEU A 664 -12.55 -24.40 -12.50
CA LEU A 664 -11.96 -23.39 -11.64
C LEU A 664 -13.02 -22.66 -10.78
N CYS A 665 -14.05 -22.09 -11.40
CA CYS A 665 -15.07 -21.34 -10.69
C CYS A 665 -16.03 -22.19 -9.83
N SER A 666 -16.11 -23.51 -10.06
CA SER A 666 -16.82 -24.41 -9.14
C SER A 666 -15.94 -24.76 -7.93
N GLY A 667 -16.52 -24.68 -6.72
CA GLY A 667 -15.84 -25.01 -5.47
C GLY A 667 -16.37 -24.16 -4.31
N ASN A 668 -15.65 -24.20 -3.19
CA ASN A 668 -15.88 -23.32 -2.04
C ASN A 668 -15.15 -21.97 -2.24
N GLU A 669 -15.23 -21.07 -1.25
CA GLU A 669 -14.33 -19.92 -1.12
C GLU A 669 -12.87 -20.40 -1.05
N VAL A 670 -11.96 -19.68 -1.73
CA VAL A 670 -10.52 -19.96 -1.68
C VAL A 670 -9.92 -19.21 -0.49
N GLU A 671 -9.32 -19.95 0.44
CA GLU A 671 -8.67 -19.41 1.65
C GLU A 671 -7.51 -18.46 1.30
N ASP A 672 -7.27 -17.47 2.18
CA ASP A 672 -6.23 -16.47 2.01
C ASP A 672 -4.85 -16.97 2.45
N ILE A 673 -3.78 -16.52 1.78
CA ILE A 673 -2.42 -16.99 2.04
C ILE A 673 -1.77 -16.11 3.13
N GLU A 674 -1.75 -16.62 4.36
CA GLU A 674 -1.00 -15.98 5.44
C GLU A 674 0.50 -16.23 5.30
N PHE A 675 1.28 -15.14 5.21
CA PHE A 675 2.73 -15.18 5.17
C PHE A 675 3.34 -14.80 6.51
N LYS A 676 4.38 -15.53 6.95
CA LYS A 676 5.22 -15.08 8.07
C LYS A 676 5.74 -13.66 7.79
N LYS A 677 5.74 -12.84 8.83
CA LYS A 677 6.05 -11.41 8.79
C LYS A 677 7.05 -11.04 9.89
N ILE A 678 7.98 -10.17 9.55
CA ILE A 678 8.89 -9.47 10.46
C ILE A 678 8.62 -7.99 10.25
N THR A 679 8.43 -7.25 11.35
CA THR A 679 8.20 -5.80 11.35
C THR A 679 9.27 -5.15 12.22
N ALA A 680 9.90 -4.10 11.68
CA ALA A 680 10.88 -3.30 12.40
C ALA A 680 10.25 -2.62 13.63
N GLN A 681 11.00 -2.42 14.72
CA GLN A 681 10.49 -1.84 15.97
C GLN A 681 9.83 -0.46 15.72
N SER A 682 10.44 0.38 14.87
CA SER A 682 9.89 1.69 14.49
C SER A 682 8.70 1.62 13.51
N GLU A 683 8.29 0.43 13.07
CA GLU A 683 7.11 0.17 12.22
C GLU A 683 5.98 -0.59 12.93
N LYS A 684 6.13 -0.89 14.23
CA LYS A 684 5.10 -1.54 15.04
C LYS A 684 3.95 -0.61 15.42
N SER A 685 2.92 -1.16 16.05
CA SER A 685 1.85 -0.43 16.72
C SER A 685 2.38 0.52 17.80
N LEU A 686 1.56 1.51 18.17
CA LEU A 686 1.91 2.62 19.08
C LEU A 686 2.56 2.17 20.40
N GLU A 687 2.13 1.03 20.96
CA GLU A 687 2.64 0.46 22.22
C GLU A 687 4.07 -0.11 22.12
N GLU A 688 4.51 -0.51 20.93
CA GLU A 688 5.85 -1.07 20.67
C GLU A 688 6.70 -0.21 19.70
N ASN A 689 6.21 0.99 19.30
CA ASN A 689 6.88 1.84 18.32
C ASN A 689 8.03 2.64 18.95
N GLU A 690 9.25 2.10 18.84
CA GLU A 690 10.45 2.76 19.36
C GLU A 690 11.39 3.15 18.22
N ILE A 691 11.90 4.38 18.25
CA ILE A 691 12.93 4.86 17.32
C ILE A 691 14.31 4.70 17.98
N PRO A 692 15.29 4.06 17.33
CA PRO A 692 16.61 3.87 17.90
C PRO A 692 17.35 5.19 18.14
N ILE A 693 17.99 5.31 19.31
CA ILE A 693 18.95 6.36 19.63
C ILE A 693 20.33 5.88 19.19
N PHE A 694 21.01 6.70 18.39
CA PHE A 694 22.34 6.42 17.87
C PHE A 694 23.43 6.96 18.82
N ASN A 695 24.37 6.09 19.19
CA ASN A 695 25.58 6.43 19.93
C ASN A 695 26.78 6.00 19.08
N GLU A 696 27.34 6.94 18.31
CA GLU A 696 28.28 6.66 17.21
C GLU A 696 27.66 5.63 16.23
N ASP A 697 28.27 4.45 16.07
CA ASP A 697 27.72 3.37 15.24
C ASP A 697 26.93 2.31 16.04
N SER A 698 26.67 2.56 17.32
CA SER A 698 25.89 1.68 18.21
C SER A 698 24.45 2.18 18.41
N ILE A 699 23.54 1.25 18.68
CA ILE A 699 22.10 1.49 18.79
C ILE A 699 21.63 1.17 20.20
N SER A 700 20.85 2.07 20.79
CA SER A 700 20.19 1.90 22.09
C SER A 700 18.74 2.35 22.01
N TYR A 701 17.89 1.73 22.84
CA TYR A 701 16.49 2.08 23.06
C TYR A 701 16.37 2.62 24.50
N GLU A 702 15.54 3.63 24.75
CA GLU A 702 15.27 4.15 26.10
C GLU A 702 14.02 3.51 26.68
N ASP A 703 14.08 3.02 27.93
CA ASP A 703 12.94 2.41 28.65
C ASP A 703 11.85 3.44 29.10
N ALA A 704 11.68 4.55 28.39
CA ALA A 704 10.74 5.63 28.78
C ALA A 704 10.20 6.46 27.61
N LEU A 705 8.92 6.82 27.69
CA LEU A 705 8.15 7.63 26.73
C LEU A 705 8.61 9.10 26.68
N LYS A 706 9.80 9.39 26.14
CA LYS A 706 10.12 10.74 25.64
C LYS A 706 9.49 10.94 24.26
N LYS A 707 8.75 12.04 24.07
CA LYS A 707 8.34 12.49 22.72
C LYS A 707 9.59 12.62 21.83
N GLY A 708 9.71 11.76 20.82
CA GLY A 708 10.59 12.00 19.68
C GLY A 708 9.84 12.75 18.59
N GLU A 709 10.54 13.52 17.76
CA GLU A 709 9.96 14.42 16.74
C GLU A 709 8.98 13.70 15.77
N ASN A 710 9.17 12.41 15.53
CA ASN A 710 8.29 11.60 14.66
C ASN A 710 7.16 10.87 15.43
N MET A 711 6.91 11.21 16.69
CA MET A 711 5.68 10.85 17.42
C MET A 711 4.56 11.83 17.08
N ASP A 712 4.89 13.09 16.82
CA ASP A 712 3.90 14.12 16.50
C ASP A 712 3.29 13.83 15.10
N ASP A 713 4.11 13.45 14.12
CA ASP A 713 3.68 12.86 12.83
C ASP A 713 2.73 11.64 12.99
N LEU A 714 2.87 10.86 14.07
CA LEU A 714 2.06 9.68 14.35
C LEU A 714 0.73 10.05 15.04
N LEU A 715 0.77 11.02 15.95
CA LEU A 715 -0.40 11.59 16.62
C LEU A 715 -1.30 12.35 15.62
N ASP A 716 -0.72 13.08 14.67
CA ASP A 716 -1.42 13.71 13.54
C ASP A 716 -2.18 12.68 12.69
N ILE A 717 -1.56 11.52 12.40
CA ILE A 717 -2.21 10.42 11.67
C ILE A 717 -3.35 9.78 12.47
N LEU A 718 -3.22 9.74 13.80
CA LEU A 718 -4.25 9.21 14.70
C LEU A 718 -5.34 10.24 15.05
N GLY A 719 -5.15 11.51 14.66
CA GLY A 719 -6.13 12.59 14.82
C GLY A 719 -6.08 13.32 16.17
N PHE A 720 -5.00 13.20 16.94
CA PHE A 720 -4.81 13.93 18.19
C PHE A 720 -4.23 15.33 17.94
N GLU A 721 -4.81 16.37 18.53
CA GLU A 721 -4.22 17.71 18.50
C GLU A 721 -3.16 17.87 19.60
N ASP A 722 -2.00 18.43 19.25
CA ASP A 722 -0.99 18.82 20.22
C ASP A 722 -1.45 20.11 20.91
N ASP A 723 -2.12 19.96 22.05
CA ASP A 723 -2.59 21.04 22.90
C ASP A 723 -1.37 21.72 23.54
N GLU A 724 -0.75 22.69 22.83
CA GLU A 724 0.33 23.55 23.33
C GLU A 724 -0.17 24.33 24.56
N SER A 725 -0.08 23.69 25.73
CA SER A 725 -0.48 24.27 27.00
C SER A 725 0.32 25.55 27.26
N PRO A 726 -0.31 26.75 27.24
CA PRO A 726 0.44 27.99 27.26
C PRO A 726 0.99 28.23 28.68
N ASP A 727 2.33 28.32 28.80
CA ASP A 727 3.09 28.50 30.05
C ASP A 727 2.78 29.86 30.71
N PHE A 728 1.62 29.96 31.37
CA PHE A 728 1.03 31.21 31.87
C PHE A 728 1.74 31.75 33.13
N LYS A 729 2.87 32.41 32.91
CA LYS A 729 3.62 33.11 33.97
C LYS A 729 2.94 34.39 34.44
N GLY A 730 2.04 34.23 35.40
CA GLY A 730 1.87 35.19 36.52
C GLY A 730 0.55 35.97 36.56
N GLY A 731 0.02 36.12 37.78
CA GLY A 731 -1.17 36.94 38.06
C GLY A 731 -1.94 36.48 39.30
N ALA A 732 -1.40 36.69 40.50
CA ALA A 732 -2.07 36.26 41.75
C ALA A 732 -3.17 37.24 42.19
N SER A 733 -4.40 36.74 42.37
CA SER A 733 -5.45 37.34 43.21
C SER A 733 -6.44 36.23 43.62
N GLU A 734 -6.97 36.32 44.83
CA GLU A 734 -7.59 35.19 45.54
C GLU A 734 -9.07 34.89 45.19
N SER A 735 -9.43 33.63 45.43
CA SER A 735 -10.74 33.11 45.89
C SER A 735 -12.03 33.28 45.04
N SER A 736 -12.59 32.15 44.60
CA SER A 736 -13.75 31.54 45.31
C SER A 736 -14.05 30.09 44.88
N GLU A 737 -14.08 29.19 45.87
CA GLU A 737 -14.82 27.91 45.98
C GLU A 737 -14.80 26.87 44.83
N SER A 738 -14.14 25.75 45.16
CA SER A 738 -14.09 24.48 44.43
C SER A 738 -15.37 23.63 44.51
N ILE A 739 -15.60 22.81 43.48
CA ILE A 739 -16.17 21.46 43.65
C ILE A 739 -15.14 20.47 43.10
N SER A 740 -14.75 19.47 43.89
CA SER A 740 -13.73 18.48 43.53
C SER A 740 -14.33 17.12 43.19
N SER A 741 -13.93 16.58 42.04
CA SER A 741 -13.94 15.14 41.75
C SER A 741 -12.57 14.57 42.11
N GLU A 742 -12.50 13.68 43.09
CA GLU A 742 -11.25 13.21 43.70
C GLU A 742 -11.05 11.70 43.51
N LYS A 743 -9.77 11.28 43.42
CA LYS A 743 -9.26 9.89 43.26
C LYS A 743 -9.39 9.35 41.82
N LEU A 744 -8.40 8.64 41.26
CA LEU A 744 -7.42 7.74 41.89
C LEU A 744 -5.99 7.89 41.33
N SER A 745 -5.00 8.19 42.20
CA SER A 745 -3.64 7.61 42.14
C SER A 745 -2.78 8.00 43.37
N GLU A 746 -1.76 7.18 43.62
CA GLU A 746 -0.52 7.39 44.42
C GLU A 746 -0.53 7.61 45.96
N SER A 747 0.19 6.69 46.63
CA SER A 747 1.14 6.97 47.73
C SER A 747 2.10 5.75 47.82
N SER A 748 3.30 5.78 47.24
CA SER A 748 4.55 6.49 47.63
C SER A 748 5.41 5.72 48.66
N GLU A 749 6.73 5.69 48.43
CA GLU A 749 7.75 4.99 49.23
C GLU A 749 8.01 5.59 50.63
N LEU A 750 8.77 4.88 51.47
CA LEU A 750 9.72 5.47 52.45
C LEU A 750 10.72 4.41 53.01
N GLU A 751 11.89 4.85 53.50
CA GLU A 751 13.07 3.99 53.74
C GLU A 751 13.30 3.46 55.18
N LYS A 752 13.98 2.29 55.27
CA LYS A 752 15.08 1.86 56.20
C LYS A 752 14.96 2.12 57.73
N PRO A 753 15.31 1.13 58.58
CA PRO A 753 16.70 1.06 59.05
C PRO A 753 17.30 -0.37 59.25
N LYS A 754 18.55 -0.42 59.76
CA LYS A 754 19.47 -1.57 59.85
C LYS A 754 19.24 -2.49 61.07
N SER A 755 19.62 -3.77 60.96
CA SER A 755 20.50 -4.46 61.94
C SER A 755 21.11 -5.75 61.37
N GLU A 756 22.20 -6.23 61.99
CA GLU A 756 23.07 -7.32 61.52
C GLU A 756 22.72 -8.71 62.11
N LEU A 757 23.38 -9.76 61.61
CA LEU A 757 23.54 -11.12 62.20
C LEU A 757 22.26 -12.00 62.25
N ASP A 758 22.31 -13.33 62.18
CA ASP A 758 23.45 -14.26 62.12
C ASP A 758 23.12 -15.58 61.37
N SER A 759 24.14 -16.43 61.19
CA SER A 759 24.19 -17.91 61.06
C SER A 759 22.85 -18.72 61.05
N ILE A 760 22.67 -19.81 60.29
CA ILE A 760 23.52 -21.02 60.19
C ILE A 760 23.19 -21.87 58.93
N SER A 761 24.12 -22.75 58.53
CA SER A 761 24.03 -23.65 57.36
C SER A 761 23.33 -25.01 57.64
N LEU A 762 23.42 -25.96 56.69
CA LEU A 762 23.18 -27.43 56.84
C LEU A 762 21.69 -27.88 56.83
N GLU A 763 21.29 -29.03 56.29
CA GLU A 763 21.85 -29.94 55.25
C GLU A 763 20.82 -31.06 54.93
N ASN A 764 20.88 -31.68 53.74
CA ASN A 764 20.49 -33.08 53.48
C ASN A 764 19.00 -33.50 53.72
N LEU A 765 18.45 -34.58 53.15
CA LEU A 765 18.90 -35.57 52.15
C LEU A 765 17.70 -36.16 51.37
N LYS A 766 18.00 -37.05 50.41
CA LYS A 766 17.08 -37.95 49.66
C LYS A 766 16.42 -38.97 50.62
N SER A 767 15.38 -39.75 50.32
CA SER A 767 14.69 -40.14 49.05
C SER A 767 13.18 -40.43 49.35
N ASP A 768 12.31 -41.18 48.63
CA ASP A 768 12.46 -42.14 47.51
C ASP A 768 11.15 -42.37 46.69
N SER A 769 11.15 -43.44 45.87
CA SER A 769 10.21 -43.97 44.88
C SER A 769 8.75 -44.38 45.25
N SER A 770 7.86 -44.29 44.25
CA SER A 770 6.72 -45.21 43.93
C SER A 770 5.51 -45.30 44.90
N GLU A 771 4.29 -45.71 44.53
CA GLU A 771 3.77 -46.44 43.33
C GLU A 771 2.24 -46.21 43.11
N LEU A 772 1.69 -46.78 42.02
CA LEU A 772 0.28 -47.18 41.71
C LEU A 772 -0.53 -46.39 40.66
N GLU A 773 -1.58 -47.05 40.13
CA GLU A 773 -2.03 -46.94 38.73
C GLU A 773 -3.48 -46.46 38.46
N LYS A 774 -3.70 -46.15 37.17
CA LYS A 774 -4.92 -46.20 36.32
C LYS A 774 -6.07 -47.15 36.78
N PRO A 775 -7.35 -46.97 36.37
CA PRO A 775 -7.74 -46.74 34.96
C PRO A 775 -9.02 -45.92 34.61
N LYS A 776 -9.25 -45.85 33.29
CA LYS A 776 -10.31 -45.22 32.47
C LYS A 776 -11.77 -45.37 32.92
N SER A 777 -12.60 -44.41 32.49
CA SER A 777 -13.88 -44.68 31.78
C SER A 777 -14.34 -43.47 30.94
N GLU A 778 -15.17 -43.73 29.92
CA GLU A 778 -15.90 -42.76 29.08
C GLU A 778 -17.41 -43.09 29.16
N LEU A 779 -18.28 -42.16 28.74
CA LEU A 779 -19.74 -42.34 28.50
C LEU A 779 -20.58 -42.60 29.80
N ASP A 780 -21.90 -42.35 29.86
CA ASP A 780 -22.83 -41.77 28.88
C ASP A 780 -23.95 -40.95 29.58
N SER A 781 -24.82 -40.35 28.77
CA SER A 781 -26.10 -39.72 29.09
C SER A 781 -27.15 -40.67 29.72
N ILE A 782 -28.19 -40.10 30.38
CA ILE A 782 -29.62 -40.42 30.13
C ILE A 782 -30.58 -39.54 30.96
N SER A 783 -31.63 -39.12 30.24
CA SER A 783 -32.93 -38.50 30.55
C SER A 783 -33.70 -38.91 31.83
N LEU A 784 -34.72 -38.11 32.22
CA LEU A 784 -36.16 -38.51 32.16
C LEU A 784 -37.15 -37.41 32.64
N GLU A 785 -38.29 -37.34 31.93
CA GLU A 785 -39.70 -37.03 32.36
C GLU A 785 -40.01 -35.93 33.41
N ASN A 786 -40.74 -34.86 33.07
CA ASN A 786 -42.19 -34.71 32.73
C ASN A 786 -43.14 -34.56 33.94
N LEU A 787 -43.86 -33.44 33.98
CA LEU A 787 -45.21 -33.33 34.56
C LEU A 787 -46.06 -32.32 33.76
N LYS A 788 -47.38 -32.53 33.73
CA LYS A 788 -48.39 -31.74 32.97
C LYS A 788 -48.90 -30.56 33.83
N SER A 789 -49.78 -29.65 33.43
CA SER A 789 -50.93 -29.69 32.49
C SER A 789 -51.45 -28.26 32.20
N GLU A 790 -52.50 -27.95 31.42
CA GLU A 790 -53.13 -28.34 30.12
C GLU A 790 -54.31 -27.32 29.93
N SER A 791 -54.84 -26.91 28.78
CA SER A 791 -54.50 -27.00 27.34
C SER A 791 -55.49 -26.12 26.51
N SER A 792 -55.24 -25.93 25.19
CA SER A 792 -56.29 -25.87 24.10
C SER A 792 -57.29 -24.67 24.08
N GLU A 793 -57.91 -24.14 23.00
CA GLU A 793 -58.23 -24.43 21.57
C GLU A 793 -58.38 -23.08 20.79
N LEU A 794 -58.52 -22.88 19.45
CA LEU A 794 -58.31 -23.66 18.20
C LEU A 794 -58.28 -22.71 16.93
N GLU A 795 -58.09 -23.31 15.75
CA GLU A 795 -58.64 -22.96 14.40
C GLU A 795 -58.28 -21.69 13.56
N LYS A 796 -57.90 -21.98 12.31
CA LYS A 796 -58.21 -21.29 11.03
C LYS A 796 -59.25 -22.19 10.28
N PRO A 797 -59.93 -21.85 9.13
CA PRO A 797 -59.56 -20.86 8.09
C PRO A 797 -60.72 -20.20 7.24
N LYS A 798 -60.32 -19.55 6.12
CA LYS A 798 -60.98 -19.44 4.77
C LYS A 798 -61.89 -18.25 4.37
N SER A 799 -61.78 -17.98 3.05
CA SER A 799 -62.73 -17.43 2.03
C SER A 799 -63.19 -15.96 2.04
N GLU A 800 -62.92 -15.29 0.90
CA GLU A 800 -63.82 -14.47 0.03
C GLU A 800 -64.74 -13.42 0.71
N SER A 801 -64.80 -12.15 0.27
CA SER A 801 -65.19 -11.76 -1.10
C SER A 801 -64.95 -10.25 -1.43
N GLU A 802 -65.48 -9.80 -2.56
CA GLU A 802 -65.52 -8.44 -3.15
C GLU A 802 -65.89 -7.31 -2.16
N SER A 803 -65.51 -6.03 -2.36
CA SER A 803 -66.01 -5.20 -3.48
C SER A 803 -65.37 -3.78 -3.54
N SER A 804 -65.90 -2.90 -4.40
CA SER A 804 -65.25 -1.68 -4.91
C SER A 804 -65.84 -0.34 -4.43
N GLN A 805 -65.00 0.70 -4.33
CA GLN A 805 -65.19 2.15 -4.66
C GLN A 805 -64.16 3.00 -3.86
N LYS A 806 -63.42 4.01 -4.37
CA LYS A 806 -63.57 5.05 -5.41
C LYS A 806 -64.02 6.41 -4.82
N LYS A 807 -63.30 7.49 -5.19
CA LYS A 807 -63.34 8.90 -4.72
C LYS A 807 -62.41 9.19 -3.51
N ILE A 808 -61.71 10.33 -3.44
CA ILE A 808 -61.53 11.43 -4.43
C ILE A 808 -60.03 11.66 -4.61
#